data_AF-A0A958NDM5-F1
#
_entry.id   AF-A0A958NDM5-F1
#
_cell.length_a   1.000
_cell.length_b   1.000
_cell.length_c   1.000
_cell.angle_alpha   90.00
_cell.angle_beta   90.00
_cell.angle_gamma   90.00
#
_symmetry.space_group_name_H-M   'P 1'
#
loop_
_entity.id
_entity.type
_entity.pdbx_description
1 polymer ?
#
loop_
_entity_poly.entity_id
_entity_poly.type
_entity_poly.pdbx_seq_one_letter_code
_entity_poly.pdbx_strand_id
1 'polypeptide(L)'
;KFVDQPKHIEVQIAADRHGNLVHLHERDCSVQRRYQKVIEVAPSFGLPQEVKDKLYAYATGITRAVGYNNVGTVEFLVDKDMEIYFIEVNPRIQVEHTVTEIVTGIDLIKTQIFVAGGYKLSDTQIKIASQDTIKTSGFAVQCRITTEDPTNDFKPDYGTIVTYRSAAGFGIRLDVGSVYQGAKVSPFFDSMLVKVSAASRTLDGACRKMDRALKEFRIRGVKTNMQFLENILRHPTFRSGNATVNFIADSRELFRFDHRQDRATKAVNYLADVVVNGNPDVKFIDRTKKFEKPVVPAFDPYAPYPEGTKDLLTKLGPDKFSEWLRKEKKIHYTDTTMRDAHQSLLATRMRSYDMLKVAESYAKNHPQTFSMEVWGGATFDVCLRFLNENPWRRLADLRAAMPNILLQMLIRGSNGVGYAAYPDNVVEAFVEKSWETGIDVFRIFDSLNWMKNIEPCIKYVRKKTGGLAETAICYTGDIMDPKRTKYSLDYYLKLAKQMEDAGAHIIAIKDMAGLLKPYAATELVKGLKDTVKLPIHLHTHDTSSIQPATYLKAIEAGVDVVDVALGGLSGLTSQPNFNSIVEMMADHKRHQDFNMESLNQFSTYWETVREYYYPFESGLKAGTAEVFRHEIPGGQYSNLKPQARALGLADQFDRITEAYAEVNMLFGDIVKVTPSSKVVGDMALYMVSNDLTAQDVMDKGETLNFPESVVNFFKGDLGQPVGGFPKKLQKIILKDKKPYTDRPNAHMEPVDMDEAFNAFLKKYQPKFDRELAFTDFLSYMLYPKVYEQTWNMHLQFGDMARIPTRNFFYGMELNEECEIEIAPGKEIIVKLLSVGPPNADGIRTVFFKVNGQTRNIDVNDRSLKIEKAENIKIDEGNAKQVGAPLQGLLSKIFVKKGQTVKKNEPLFVIEAMKMETTITAHEAAEIKTIHLKEGTLVNTDDLVITLS
;
A
#
# COMPACT_ATOMS: atom_id res chain seq x y z
N LYS A 1 37.93 19.13 37.13
CA LYS A 1 36.78 20.08 37.20
C LYS A 1 35.84 19.72 36.06
N PHE A 2 34.57 19.46 36.32
CA PHE A 2 33.57 19.37 35.25
C PHE A 2 33.24 20.79 34.77
N VAL A 3 33.30 21.03 33.46
CA VAL A 3 33.00 22.33 32.87
C VAL A 3 31.55 22.27 32.38
N ASP A 4 30.71 23.18 32.84
CA ASP A 4 29.28 23.18 32.52
C ASP A 4 29.03 23.85 31.16
N GLN A 5 28.22 23.19 30.32
CA GLN A 5 27.86 23.60 28.95
C GLN A 5 29.01 24.18 28.09
N PRO A 6 30.17 23.51 27.98
CA PRO A 6 31.31 24.09 27.29
C PRO A 6 31.13 24.06 25.78
N LYS A 7 31.83 24.97 25.10
CA LYS A 7 32.25 24.80 23.71
C LYS A 7 33.53 23.99 23.66
N HIS A 8 33.62 23.06 22.72
CA HIS A 8 34.86 22.35 22.41
C HIS A 8 35.54 23.10 21.25
N ILE A 9 36.63 23.79 21.55
CA ILE A 9 37.39 24.58 20.56
C ILE A 9 38.78 24.01 20.43
N GLU A 10 39.25 23.87 19.19
CA GLU A 10 40.58 23.31 18.93
C GLU A 10 41.36 24.18 17.95
N VAL A 11 42.67 24.28 18.16
CA VAL A 11 43.57 25.14 17.39
C VAL A 11 44.51 24.28 16.55
N GLN A 12 44.48 24.50 15.23
CA GLN A 12 45.37 23.82 14.31
C GLN A 12 46.78 24.40 14.39
N ILE A 13 47.80 23.56 14.53
CA ILE A 13 49.22 23.93 14.56
C ILE A 13 49.94 23.33 13.36
N ALA A 14 50.89 24.09 12.80
CA ALA A 14 51.91 23.61 11.88
C ALA A 14 53.29 24.10 12.37
N ALA A 15 54.23 23.18 12.50
CA ALA A 15 55.59 23.48 12.94
C ALA A 15 56.62 22.68 12.12
N ASP A 16 57.83 23.21 11.98
CA ASP A 16 58.94 22.55 11.29
C ASP A 16 60.16 22.30 12.19
N ARG A 17 61.16 21.59 11.66
CA ARG A 17 62.42 21.30 12.36
C ARG A 17 63.37 22.49 12.47
N HIS A 18 63.01 23.64 11.92
CA HIS A 18 63.82 24.85 11.88
C HIS A 18 63.36 25.89 12.90
N GLY A 19 62.47 25.50 13.81
CA GLY A 19 61.95 26.35 14.89
C GLY A 19 60.78 27.24 14.47
N ASN A 20 60.25 27.09 13.25
CA ASN A 20 59.06 27.82 12.82
C ASN A 20 57.80 27.13 13.34
N LEU A 21 56.87 27.90 13.89
CA LEU A 21 55.62 27.41 14.46
C LEU A 21 54.51 28.45 14.25
N VAL A 22 53.39 28.02 13.68
CA VAL A 22 52.21 28.85 13.41
C VAL A 22 50.94 28.14 13.85
N HIS A 23 49.89 28.91 14.15
CA HIS A 23 48.52 28.41 14.22
C HIS A 23 47.76 28.69 12.92
N LEU A 24 46.85 27.80 12.54
CA LEU A 24 46.00 27.91 11.36
C LEU A 24 44.53 28.14 11.77
N HIS A 25 44.36 29.04 12.74
CA HIS A 25 43.09 29.37 13.39
C HIS A 25 42.46 28.17 14.12
N GLU A 26 41.22 28.35 14.56
CA GLU A 26 40.44 27.43 15.37
C GLU A 26 39.34 26.69 14.59
N ARG A 27 38.88 25.58 15.16
CA ARG A 27 37.65 24.89 14.78
C ARG A 27 36.73 24.79 16.00
N ASP A 28 35.43 24.94 15.75
CA ASP A 28 34.39 24.65 16.72
C ASP A 28 33.88 23.21 16.49
N CYS A 29 34.17 22.35 17.46
CA CYS A 29 33.83 20.94 17.47
C CYS A 29 32.78 20.61 18.55
N SER A 30 32.00 21.61 18.97
CA SER A 30 31.05 21.49 20.09
C SER A 30 29.87 20.57 19.79
N VAL A 31 29.54 20.33 18.51
CA VAL A 31 28.42 19.43 18.16
C VAL A 31 28.87 17.97 18.29
N GLN A 32 28.55 17.38 19.44
CA GLN A 32 28.98 16.02 19.81
C GLN A 32 27.81 15.17 20.32
N ARG A 33 27.87 13.86 20.07
CA ARG A 33 26.96 12.86 20.65
C ARG A 33 27.78 11.88 21.48
N ARG A 34 27.49 11.74 22.78
CA ARG A 34 28.26 10.87 23.70
C ARG A 34 29.79 11.09 23.55
N TYR A 35 30.21 12.35 23.48
CA TYR A 35 31.60 12.79 23.29
C TYR A 35 32.26 12.42 21.94
N GLN A 36 31.47 12.04 20.94
CA GLN A 36 31.92 11.83 19.56
C GLN A 36 31.53 13.03 18.70
N LYS A 37 32.50 13.62 17.98
CA LYS A 37 32.29 14.76 17.07
C LYS A 37 31.38 14.37 15.91
N VAL A 38 30.36 15.18 15.63
CA VAL A 38 29.35 14.94 14.57
C VAL A 38 29.48 15.95 13.44
N ILE A 39 29.56 17.25 13.79
CA ILE A 39 29.70 18.36 12.84
C ILE A 39 30.78 19.31 13.36
N GLU A 40 31.69 19.71 12.47
CA GLU A 40 32.78 20.64 12.78
C GLU A 40 32.67 21.90 11.92
N VAL A 41 33.02 23.04 12.49
CA VAL A 41 32.95 24.36 11.83
C VAL A 41 34.29 25.09 11.93
N ALA A 42 34.74 25.71 10.85
CA ALA A 42 35.89 26.61 10.86
C ALA A 42 35.55 27.93 10.14
N PRO A 43 36.00 29.09 10.65
CA PRO A 43 36.41 29.33 12.04
C PRO A 43 35.18 29.26 12.99
N SER A 44 35.39 29.40 14.31
CA SER A 44 34.28 29.46 15.28
C SER A 44 33.44 30.73 15.07
N PHE A 45 32.12 30.57 14.98
CA PHE A 45 31.17 31.65 14.80
C PHE A 45 30.72 32.22 16.15
N GLY A 46 30.81 33.53 16.33
CA GLY A 46 30.35 34.22 17.54
C GLY A 46 31.32 34.22 18.73
N LEU A 47 32.46 33.51 18.64
CA LEU A 47 33.48 33.53 19.69
C LEU A 47 34.23 34.89 19.69
N PRO A 48 34.35 35.59 20.84
CA PRO A 48 35.03 36.89 20.90
C PRO A 48 36.50 36.81 20.50
N GLN A 49 37.01 37.85 19.82
CA GLN A 49 38.40 37.88 19.33
C GLN A 49 39.42 37.73 20.47
N GLU A 50 39.18 38.34 21.63
CA GLU A 50 40.07 38.23 22.79
C GLU A 50 40.24 36.76 23.24
N VAL A 51 39.16 35.98 23.19
CA VAL A 51 39.18 34.55 23.54
C VAL A 51 39.97 33.76 22.50
N LYS A 52 39.80 34.06 21.22
CA LYS A 52 40.57 33.45 20.13
C LYS A 52 42.06 33.72 20.29
N ASP A 53 42.44 34.97 20.57
CA ASP A 53 43.84 35.36 20.74
C ASP A 53 44.48 34.62 21.94
N LYS A 54 43.75 34.47 23.05
CA LYS A 54 44.19 33.64 24.19
C LYS A 54 44.35 32.16 23.80
N LEU A 55 43.39 31.58 23.09
CA LEU A 55 43.47 30.19 22.59
C LEU A 55 44.71 29.99 21.71
N TYR A 56 45.01 30.92 20.81
CA TYR A 56 46.19 30.85 19.94
C TYR A 56 47.48 30.99 20.73
N ALA A 57 47.55 31.93 21.68
CA ALA A 57 48.70 32.12 22.55
C ALA A 57 48.97 30.86 23.39
N TYR A 58 47.93 30.24 23.95
CA TYR A 58 48.06 29.01 24.73
C TYR A 58 48.47 27.82 23.85
N ALA A 59 47.84 27.64 22.69
CA ALA A 59 48.16 26.54 21.78
C ALA A 59 49.60 26.61 21.28
N THR A 60 50.04 27.80 20.86
CA THR A 60 51.42 28.03 20.40
C THR A 60 52.42 27.99 21.55
N GLY A 61 52.05 28.45 22.75
CA GLY A 61 52.87 28.34 23.96
C GLY A 61 53.14 26.90 24.37
N ILE A 62 52.08 26.07 24.45
CA ILE A 62 52.17 24.64 24.75
C ILE A 62 53.07 23.92 23.74
N THR A 63 52.82 24.13 22.45
CA THR A 63 53.56 23.44 21.39
C THR A 63 55.01 23.92 21.25
N ARG A 64 55.28 25.21 21.53
CA ARG A 64 56.65 25.75 21.57
C ARG A 64 57.45 25.18 22.74
N ALA A 65 56.85 25.04 23.92
CA ALA A 65 57.52 24.52 25.10
C ALA A 65 58.05 23.08 24.92
N VAL A 66 57.42 22.29 24.05
CA VAL A 66 57.80 20.90 23.78
C VAL A 66 58.56 20.72 22.45
N GLY A 67 58.87 21.81 21.75
CA GLY A 67 59.53 21.74 20.44
C GLY A 67 58.70 20.94 19.42
N TYR A 68 57.39 21.18 19.38
CA TYR A 68 56.47 20.44 18.50
C TYR A 68 56.92 20.49 17.04
N ASN A 69 56.79 19.37 16.33
CA ASN A 69 57.19 19.23 14.94
C ASN A 69 56.05 18.58 14.14
N ASN A 70 55.89 19.00 12.88
CA ASN A 70 54.80 18.60 11.99
C ASN A 70 53.46 19.30 12.33
N VAL A 71 52.35 18.76 11.83
CA VAL A 71 50.99 19.28 12.05
C VAL A 71 50.37 18.59 13.27
N GLY A 72 49.61 19.33 14.06
CA GLY A 72 48.92 18.83 15.26
C GLY A 72 47.80 19.75 15.70
N THR A 73 47.00 19.31 16.67
CA THR A 73 45.90 20.11 17.19
C THR A 73 45.99 20.21 18.71
N VAL A 74 45.72 21.40 19.25
CA VAL A 74 45.56 21.61 20.70
C VAL A 74 44.08 21.85 20.99
N GLU A 75 43.48 21.04 21.86
CA GLU A 75 42.05 21.08 22.19
C GLU A 75 41.81 21.79 23.53
N PHE A 76 40.72 22.55 23.59
CA PHE A 76 40.28 23.34 24.74
C PHE A 76 38.77 23.18 24.97
N LEU A 77 38.36 23.37 26.22
CA LEU A 77 36.98 23.68 26.58
C LEU A 77 36.88 25.18 26.88
N VAL A 78 35.87 25.84 26.34
CA VAL A 78 35.53 27.23 26.65
C VAL A 78 34.16 27.25 27.32
N ASP A 79 34.09 27.72 28.56
CA ASP A 79 32.81 27.78 29.29
C ASP A 79 31.98 29.03 28.93
N LYS A 80 30.79 29.14 29.54
CA LYS A 80 29.86 30.25 29.31
C LYS A 80 30.43 31.63 29.70
N ASP A 81 31.39 31.65 30.63
CA ASP A 81 32.04 32.85 31.14
C ASP A 81 33.31 33.17 30.32
N MET A 82 33.53 32.43 29.21
CA MET A 82 34.66 32.55 28.29
C MET A 82 36.01 32.15 28.89
N GLU A 83 35.99 31.37 29.98
CA GLU A 83 37.21 30.81 30.56
C GLU A 83 37.67 29.59 29.76
N ILE A 84 38.99 29.49 29.57
CA ILE A 84 39.62 28.50 28.68
C ILE A 84 40.31 27.43 29.53
N TYR A 85 40.01 26.16 29.24
CA TYR A 85 40.61 25.00 29.89
C TYR A 85 41.26 24.10 28.84
N PHE A 86 42.57 23.91 28.92
CA PHE A 86 43.28 22.92 28.10
C PHE A 86 42.80 21.50 28.43
N ILE A 87 42.63 20.66 27.40
CA ILE A 87 42.23 19.25 27.59
C ILE A 87 43.23 18.25 26.98
N GLU A 88 43.66 18.44 25.73
CA GLU A 88 44.47 17.45 25.02
C GLU A 88 45.30 18.09 23.90
N VAL A 89 46.41 17.45 23.55
CA VAL A 89 47.09 17.66 22.26
C VAL A 89 46.92 16.41 21.44
N ASN A 90 46.42 16.54 20.22
CA ASN A 90 46.40 15.48 19.22
C ASN A 90 47.66 15.59 18.35
N PRO A 91 48.68 14.74 18.55
CA PRO A 91 49.97 14.85 17.87
C PRO A 91 49.93 14.26 16.44
N ARG A 92 48.86 14.54 15.70
CA ARG A 92 48.56 13.99 14.38
C ARG A 92 47.55 14.86 13.65
N ILE A 93 47.37 14.60 12.36
CA ILE A 93 46.24 15.15 11.60
C ILE A 93 44.91 14.63 12.17
N GLN A 94 43.88 15.48 12.13
CA GLN A 94 42.52 15.13 12.53
C GLN A 94 41.60 14.99 11.32
N VAL A 95 40.46 14.34 11.53
CA VAL A 95 39.50 14.02 10.45
C VAL A 95 38.95 15.31 9.82
N GLU A 96 38.74 16.33 10.66
CA GLU A 96 38.22 17.67 10.43
C GLU A 96 39.27 18.71 9.96
N HIS A 97 40.48 18.29 9.60
CA HIS A 97 41.48 19.20 9.01
C HIS A 97 40.96 19.92 7.75
N THR A 98 40.04 19.27 7.02
CA THR A 98 39.42 19.75 5.78
C THR A 98 38.78 21.13 5.89
N VAL A 99 38.09 21.44 7.00
CA VAL A 99 37.46 22.76 7.18
C VAL A 99 38.51 23.85 7.37
N THR A 100 39.63 23.55 8.02
CA THR A 100 40.78 24.46 8.12
C THR A 100 41.44 24.69 6.77
N GLU A 101 41.67 23.63 5.99
CA GLU A 101 42.23 23.76 4.63
C GLU A 101 41.33 24.64 3.74
N ILE A 102 40.01 24.46 3.82
CA ILE A 102 39.05 25.23 3.02
C ILE A 102 39.10 26.72 3.37
N VAL A 103 39.09 27.08 4.65
CA VAL A 103 39.04 28.50 5.03
C VAL A 103 40.40 29.18 4.90
N THR A 104 41.51 28.45 5.03
CA THR A 104 42.87 29.03 4.94
C THR A 104 43.48 28.94 3.55
N GLY A 105 43.03 27.99 2.71
CA GLY A 105 43.66 27.67 1.44
C GLY A 105 44.98 26.90 1.57
N ILE A 106 45.33 26.45 2.79
CA ILE A 106 46.58 25.72 3.07
C ILE A 106 46.31 24.23 3.05
N ASP A 107 47.07 23.48 2.25
CA ASP A 107 47.03 22.02 2.19
C ASP A 107 47.88 21.44 3.34
N LEU A 108 47.21 20.89 4.34
CA LEU A 108 47.80 20.38 5.56
C LEU A 108 48.53 19.06 5.31
N ILE A 109 47.97 18.15 4.51
CA ILE A 109 48.62 16.87 4.20
C ILE A 109 49.93 17.10 3.45
N LYS A 110 49.91 17.99 2.46
CA LYS A 110 51.10 18.42 1.74
C LYS A 110 52.12 19.05 2.68
N THR A 111 51.67 19.92 3.59
CA THR A 111 52.53 20.53 4.62
C THR A 111 53.20 19.48 5.50
N GLN A 112 52.46 18.45 5.97
CA GLN A 112 53.02 17.36 6.77
C GLN A 112 54.16 16.63 6.05
N ILE A 113 53.96 16.31 4.77
CA ILE A 113 54.93 15.57 3.95
C ILE A 113 56.20 16.39 3.75
N PHE A 114 56.08 17.69 3.42
CA PHE A 114 57.24 18.54 3.21
C PHE A 114 58.00 18.83 4.51
N VAL A 115 57.31 19.07 5.62
CA VAL A 115 57.98 19.20 6.92
C VAL A 115 58.73 17.92 7.28
N ALA A 116 58.13 16.74 7.05
CA ALA A 116 58.81 15.47 7.27
C ALA A 116 60.04 15.29 6.35
N GLY A 117 59.99 15.85 5.14
CA GLY A 117 61.12 15.94 4.20
C GLY A 117 62.18 16.99 4.56
N GLY A 118 62.04 17.71 5.68
CA GLY A 118 63.02 18.68 6.17
C GLY A 118 62.87 20.10 5.63
N TYR A 119 61.78 20.42 4.93
CA TYR A 119 61.52 21.76 4.42
C TYR A 119 61.11 22.72 5.55
N LYS A 120 61.40 24.02 5.36
CA LYS A 120 60.88 25.09 6.20
C LYS A 120 59.45 25.42 5.80
N LEU A 121 58.63 25.88 6.75
CA LEU A 121 57.27 26.36 6.49
C LEU A 121 57.24 27.45 5.41
N SER A 122 58.26 28.31 5.37
CA SER A 122 58.40 29.39 4.39
C SER A 122 58.81 28.94 2.99
N ASP A 123 59.26 27.69 2.81
CA ASP A 123 59.77 27.22 1.53
C ASP A 123 58.66 27.17 0.48
N THR A 124 59.05 27.28 -0.80
CA THR A 124 58.12 27.39 -1.94
C THR A 124 57.12 26.24 -2.08
N GLN A 125 57.40 25.10 -1.45
CA GLN A 125 56.56 23.91 -1.42
C GLN A 125 55.37 24.04 -0.44
N ILE A 126 55.56 24.75 0.68
CA ILE A 126 54.59 24.94 1.77
C ILE A 126 53.98 26.36 1.75
N LYS A 127 54.82 27.40 1.55
CA LYS A 127 54.44 28.82 1.41
C LYS A 127 53.75 29.45 2.62
N ILE A 128 54.14 29.07 3.82
CA ILE A 128 53.70 29.71 5.07
C ILE A 128 54.85 30.58 5.58
N ALA A 129 54.88 31.85 5.19
CA ALA A 129 55.99 32.75 5.49
C ALA A 129 56.01 33.23 6.95
N SER A 130 54.82 33.52 7.52
CA SER A 130 54.65 34.00 8.90
C SER A 130 53.19 33.89 9.34
N GLN A 131 52.93 34.05 10.64
CA GLN A 131 51.57 34.05 11.21
C GLN A 131 50.65 35.07 10.52
N ASP A 132 51.16 36.26 10.18
CA ASP A 132 50.39 37.36 9.59
C ASP A 132 49.90 37.07 8.16
N THR A 133 50.49 36.08 7.48
CA THR A 133 50.08 35.67 6.13
C THR A 133 48.88 34.73 6.13
N ILE A 134 48.50 34.17 7.28
CA ILE A 134 47.45 33.15 7.40
C ILE A 134 46.12 33.84 7.70
N LYS A 135 45.19 33.79 6.74
CA LYS A 135 43.86 34.39 6.85
C LYS A 135 42.78 33.33 6.62
N THR A 136 41.61 33.54 7.23
CA THR A 136 40.41 32.75 6.94
C THR A 136 39.53 33.47 5.92
N SER A 137 39.00 32.74 4.95
CA SER A 137 37.99 33.22 4.00
C SER A 137 36.66 32.49 4.21
N GLY A 138 35.66 33.21 4.72
CA GLY A 138 34.34 32.66 4.97
C GLY A 138 34.31 31.59 6.07
N PHE A 139 33.41 30.63 5.92
CA PHE A 139 33.17 29.51 6.82
C PHE A 139 33.12 28.19 6.06
N ALA A 140 33.58 27.13 6.72
CA ALA A 140 33.45 25.76 6.28
C ALA A 140 32.79 24.91 7.36
N VAL A 141 31.90 24.02 6.95
CA VAL A 141 31.21 23.05 7.82
C VAL A 141 31.48 21.66 7.29
N GLN A 142 31.91 20.73 8.14
CA GLN A 142 32.06 19.32 7.79
C GLN A 142 30.97 18.48 8.44
N CYS A 143 30.44 17.52 7.70
CA CYS A 143 29.58 16.45 8.19
C CYS A 143 30.16 15.09 7.77
N ARG A 144 30.05 14.11 8.66
CA ARG A 144 30.44 12.71 8.39
C ARG A 144 29.19 11.90 8.11
N ILE A 145 29.03 11.46 6.87
CA ILE A 145 27.96 10.52 6.53
C ILE A 145 28.43 9.12 6.95
N THR A 146 27.67 8.47 7.84
CA THR A 146 27.96 7.13 8.37
C THR A 146 26.81 6.17 8.07
N THR A 147 27.01 4.86 8.29
CA THR A 147 25.93 3.87 8.26
C THR A 147 25.13 3.75 9.55
N GLU A 148 25.38 4.60 10.53
CA GLU A 148 24.64 4.59 11.80
C GLU A 148 23.18 4.96 11.56
N ASP A 149 22.25 4.14 12.09
CA ASP A 149 20.82 4.39 12.00
C ASP A 149 20.32 5.18 13.23
N PRO A 150 19.98 6.47 13.08
CA PRO A 150 19.51 7.29 14.20
C PRO A 150 18.21 6.78 14.85
N THR A 151 17.43 5.97 14.14
CA THR A 151 16.20 5.36 14.66
C THR A 151 16.44 4.09 15.48
N ASN A 152 17.67 3.56 15.45
CA ASN A 152 18.08 2.34 16.14
C ASN A 152 19.31 2.58 17.04
N ASP A 153 19.25 3.63 17.86
CA ASP A 153 20.33 4.12 18.74
C ASP A 153 21.70 4.28 18.04
N PHE A 154 21.70 4.61 16.74
CA PHE A 154 22.88 4.81 15.91
C PHE A 154 23.75 3.55 15.80
N LYS A 155 23.14 2.36 15.91
CA LYS A 155 23.81 1.12 15.52
C LYS A 155 24.22 1.23 14.04
N PRO A 156 25.47 0.93 13.68
CA PRO A 156 25.89 0.86 12.29
C PRO A 156 25.11 -0.21 11.53
N ASP A 157 24.60 0.17 10.38
CA ASP A 157 24.03 -0.76 9.42
C ASP A 157 25.12 -1.32 8.50
N TYR A 158 24.91 -2.56 8.04
CA TYR A 158 25.88 -3.31 7.24
C TYR A 158 25.18 -3.90 6.03
N GLY A 159 25.90 -4.00 4.93
CA GLY A 159 25.33 -4.53 3.70
C GLY A 159 26.01 -4.01 2.47
N THR A 160 25.42 -4.33 1.33
CA THR A 160 25.93 -3.91 0.03
C THR A 160 25.36 -2.56 -0.33
N ILE A 161 26.21 -1.62 -0.74
CA ILE A 161 25.80 -0.32 -1.26
C ILE A 161 25.18 -0.52 -2.65
N VAL A 162 23.85 -0.54 -2.74
CA VAL A 162 23.09 -0.73 -3.98
C VAL A 162 23.17 0.50 -4.89
N THR A 163 23.27 1.69 -4.29
CA THR A 163 23.42 2.95 -5.03
C THR A 163 24.27 3.91 -4.22
N TYR A 164 25.24 4.54 -4.89
CA TYR A 164 26.00 5.66 -4.35
C TYR A 164 26.04 6.79 -5.38
N ARG A 165 25.37 7.91 -5.08
CA ARG A 165 25.47 9.15 -5.84
C ARG A 165 25.89 10.27 -4.90
N SER A 166 26.98 10.92 -5.24
CA SER A 166 27.52 12.07 -4.51
C SER A 166 26.84 13.38 -4.90
N ALA A 167 26.90 14.35 -3.99
CA ALA A 167 26.58 15.75 -4.28
C ALA A 167 27.74 16.46 -5.00
N ALA A 168 27.45 17.55 -5.72
CA ALA A 168 28.48 18.31 -6.44
C ALA A 168 28.25 19.84 -6.37
N GLY A 169 29.14 20.59 -7.03
CA GLY A 169 29.02 22.04 -7.23
C GLY A 169 29.89 22.90 -6.32
N PHE A 170 29.87 24.21 -6.58
CA PHE A 170 30.79 25.16 -5.97
C PHE A 170 30.71 25.24 -4.44
N GLY A 171 31.85 25.02 -3.78
CA GLY A 171 31.96 25.03 -2.33
C GLY A 171 31.50 23.74 -1.66
N ILE A 172 31.44 22.62 -2.38
CA ILE A 172 31.36 21.26 -1.80
C ILE A 172 32.68 20.55 -2.07
N ARG A 173 33.26 19.98 -1.01
CA ARG A 173 34.40 19.07 -1.05
C ARG A 173 33.97 17.73 -0.48
N LEU A 174 34.40 16.64 -1.13
CA LEU A 174 34.11 15.27 -0.71
C LEU A 174 35.42 14.51 -0.50
N ASP A 175 35.57 13.94 0.68
CA ASP A 175 36.67 13.04 1.02
C ASP A 175 36.02 11.68 1.31
N VAL A 176 35.97 10.82 0.28
CA VAL A 176 35.23 9.55 0.29
C VAL A 176 36.06 8.45 0.95
N GLY A 177 35.42 7.60 1.76
CA GLY A 177 36.02 6.37 2.28
C GLY A 177 36.08 5.28 1.20
N SER A 178 36.12 4.01 1.62
CA SER A 178 36.09 2.86 0.69
C SER A 178 34.66 2.53 0.24
N VAL A 179 33.97 3.52 -0.35
CA VAL A 179 32.55 3.42 -0.72
C VAL A 179 32.36 3.67 -2.20
N TYR A 180 31.76 2.69 -2.88
CA TYR A 180 31.33 2.75 -4.27
C TYR A 180 30.13 1.82 -4.45
N GLN A 181 29.43 1.94 -5.58
CA GLN A 181 28.30 1.05 -5.87
C GLN A 181 28.77 -0.41 -5.95
N GLY A 182 28.16 -1.28 -5.15
CA GLY A 182 28.55 -2.69 -4.98
C GLY A 182 29.52 -2.96 -3.84
N ALA A 183 30.07 -1.93 -3.17
CA ALA A 183 30.92 -2.12 -2.00
C ALA A 183 30.10 -2.73 -0.84
N LYS A 184 30.70 -3.68 -0.10
CA LYS A 184 30.09 -4.28 1.10
C LYS A 184 30.64 -3.60 2.34
N VAL A 185 29.78 -2.94 3.11
CA VAL A 185 30.13 -2.34 4.40
C VAL A 185 30.33 -3.47 5.40
N SER A 186 31.53 -3.53 5.97
CA SER A 186 31.94 -4.57 6.92
C SER A 186 31.69 -4.11 8.36
N PRO A 187 31.30 -5.03 9.26
CA PRO A 187 31.21 -4.74 10.68
C PRO A 187 32.56 -4.68 11.38
N PHE A 188 33.71 -4.68 10.70
CA PHE A 188 35.03 -4.71 11.36
C PHE A 188 35.76 -3.36 11.40
N PHE A 189 35.24 -2.34 10.71
CA PHE A 189 35.84 -1.01 10.61
C PHE A 189 34.84 0.07 11.05
N ASP A 190 35.26 1.34 11.02
CA ASP A 190 34.32 2.42 11.26
C ASP A 190 33.20 2.44 10.20
N SER A 191 32.10 3.09 10.55
CA SER A 191 30.90 3.19 9.70
C SER A 191 30.96 4.38 8.74
N MET A 192 32.11 5.06 8.60
CA MET A 192 32.21 6.30 7.83
C MET A 192 32.17 6.00 6.33
N LEU A 193 31.21 6.61 5.64
CA LEU A 193 31.08 6.50 4.19
C LEU A 193 31.82 7.61 3.45
N VAL A 194 31.52 8.86 3.80
CA VAL A 194 32.08 10.05 3.14
C VAL A 194 32.05 11.23 4.08
N LYS A 195 33.13 12.03 4.05
CA LYS A 195 33.14 13.36 4.67
C LYS A 195 32.71 14.38 3.63
N VAL A 196 31.74 15.19 3.99
CA VAL A 196 31.23 16.27 3.16
C VAL A 196 31.62 17.56 3.83
N SER A 197 32.33 18.44 3.13
CA SER A 197 32.64 19.79 3.62
C SER A 197 32.00 20.83 2.72
N ALA A 198 31.26 21.76 3.30
CA ALA A 198 30.58 22.84 2.59
C ALA A 198 31.15 24.19 2.99
N ALA A 199 31.39 25.06 2.00
CA ALA A 199 32.05 26.35 2.17
C ALA A 199 31.20 27.50 1.64
N SER A 200 31.12 28.59 2.40
CA SER A 200 30.48 29.83 1.98
C SER A 200 31.03 31.04 2.72
N ARG A 201 30.59 32.25 2.36
CA ARG A 201 30.99 33.50 3.02
C ARG A 201 30.42 33.65 4.44
N THR A 202 29.35 32.92 4.74
CA THR A 202 28.67 32.91 6.05
C THR A 202 28.44 31.49 6.50
N LEU A 203 28.35 31.27 7.82
CA LEU A 203 27.98 29.97 8.40
C LEU A 203 26.65 29.47 7.84
N ASP A 204 25.61 30.32 7.84
CA ASP A 204 24.29 29.97 7.29
C ASP A 204 24.37 29.54 5.81
N GLY A 205 25.19 30.22 5.01
CA GLY A 205 25.41 29.85 3.60
C GLY A 205 26.09 28.49 3.45
N ALA A 206 27.06 28.17 4.31
CA ALA A 206 27.72 26.87 4.33
C ALA A 206 26.73 25.76 4.76
N CYS A 207 25.91 26.02 5.79
CA CYS A 207 24.85 25.11 6.23
C CYS A 207 23.81 24.85 5.13
N ARG A 208 23.37 25.87 4.38
CA ARG A 208 22.44 25.70 3.24
C ARG A 208 23.04 24.83 2.13
N LYS A 209 24.32 25.03 1.82
CA LYS A 209 25.03 24.20 0.83
C LYS A 209 25.17 22.76 1.31
N MET A 210 25.46 22.55 2.60
CA MET A 210 25.52 21.23 3.22
C MET A 210 24.16 20.54 3.19
N ASP A 211 23.08 21.22 3.62
CA ASP A 211 21.71 20.67 3.59
C ASP A 211 21.30 20.25 2.17
N ARG A 212 21.60 21.09 1.16
CA ARG A 212 21.40 20.74 -0.25
C ARG A 212 22.24 19.51 -0.65
N ALA A 213 23.52 19.44 -0.25
CA ALA A 213 24.38 18.31 -0.57
C ALA A 213 23.82 17.00 0.03
N LEU A 214 23.47 16.98 1.31
CA LEU A 214 22.85 15.82 1.97
C LEU A 214 21.55 15.38 1.29
N LYS A 215 20.73 16.33 0.81
CA LYS A 215 19.52 16.05 0.02
C LYS A 215 19.80 15.53 -1.39
N GLU A 216 20.95 15.83 -1.98
CA GLU A 216 21.35 15.35 -3.30
C GLU A 216 21.93 13.93 -3.23
N PHE A 217 22.62 13.59 -2.13
CA PHE A 217 23.15 12.26 -1.92
C PHE A 217 22.06 11.19 -2.07
N ARG A 218 22.40 10.11 -2.79
CA ARG A 218 21.58 8.89 -2.83
C ARG A 218 22.46 7.72 -2.42
N ILE A 219 22.26 7.28 -1.20
CA ILE A 219 22.89 6.08 -0.63
C ILE A 219 21.75 5.09 -0.36
N ARG A 220 21.85 3.89 -0.93
CA ARG A 220 20.87 2.80 -0.82
C ARG A 220 21.58 1.49 -0.49
N GLY A 221 20.86 0.58 0.15
CA GLY A 221 21.38 -0.71 0.61
C GLY A 221 21.80 -0.72 2.08
N VAL A 222 22.03 0.45 2.66
CA VAL A 222 22.26 0.64 4.10
C VAL A 222 21.54 1.90 4.59
N LYS A 223 21.22 1.96 5.88
CA LYS A 223 20.79 3.16 6.59
C LYS A 223 21.94 4.16 6.74
N THR A 224 21.60 5.42 7.00
CA THR A 224 22.59 6.50 7.17
C THR A 224 22.13 7.54 8.17
N ASN A 225 23.07 8.25 8.78
CA ASN A 225 22.82 9.36 9.70
C ASN A 225 22.38 10.69 9.03
N MET A 226 22.16 10.74 7.71
CA MET A 226 21.95 11.99 6.97
C MET A 226 20.79 12.86 7.48
N GLN A 227 19.63 12.29 7.84
CA GLN A 227 18.50 13.09 8.34
C GLN A 227 18.82 13.74 9.69
N PHE A 228 19.58 13.07 10.55
CA PHE A 228 20.05 13.63 11.81
C PHE A 228 20.96 14.84 11.57
N LEU A 229 21.87 14.74 10.59
CA LEU A 229 22.72 15.86 10.17
C LEU A 229 21.90 17.02 9.60
N GLU A 230 20.90 16.74 8.73
CA GLU A 230 19.98 17.75 8.20
C GLU A 230 19.24 18.50 9.32
N ASN A 231 18.77 17.79 10.36
CA ASN A 231 18.10 18.38 11.51
C ASN A 231 19.01 19.37 12.26
N ILE A 232 20.26 18.99 12.52
CA ILE A 232 21.24 19.87 13.18
C ILE A 232 21.50 21.13 12.33
N LEU A 233 21.74 20.96 11.02
CA LEU A 233 22.05 22.06 10.11
C LEU A 233 20.90 23.08 9.95
N ARG A 234 19.67 22.67 10.24
CA ARG A 234 18.48 23.54 10.24
C ARG A 234 18.18 24.16 11.60
N HIS A 235 18.77 23.63 12.68
CA HIS A 235 18.47 24.06 14.02
C HIS A 235 18.96 25.50 14.30
N PRO A 236 18.13 26.41 14.86
CA PRO A 236 18.52 27.79 15.13
C PRO A 236 19.78 27.92 15.99
N THR A 237 19.90 27.13 17.06
CA THR A 237 21.07 27.13 17.96
C THR A 237 22.38 26.84 17.24
N PHE A 238 22.38 25.91 16.28
CA PHE A 238 23.57 25.62 15.48
C PHE A 238 23.86 26.77 14.51
N ARG A 239 22.83 27.30 13.83
CA ARG A 239 22.97 28.41 12.87
C ARG A 239 23.44 29.71 13.50
N SER A 240 23.13 29.95 14.76
CA SER A 240 23.61 31.11 15.51
C SER A 240 25.00 30.91 16.13
N GLY A 241 25.62 29.74 15.97
CA GLY A 241 26.92 29.39 16.56
C GLY A 241 26.87 29.13 18.07
N ASN A 242 25.70 28.98 18.67
CA ASN A 242 25.53 28.82 20.12
C ASN A 242 25.52 27.35 20.58
N ALA A 243 25.81 26.41 19.69
CA ALA A 243 25.90 24.99 20.07
C ALA A 243 27.05 24.77 21.08
N THR A 244 26.73 24.04 22.14
CA THR A 244 27.65 23.55 23.19
C THR A 244 27.74 22.03 23.11
N VAL A 245 28.64 21.41 23.87
CA VAL A 245 28.79 19.94 23.95
C VAL A 245 27.49 19.22 24.31
N ASN A 246 26.59 19.87 25.06
CA ASN A 246 25.30 19.29 25.48
C ASN A 246 24.17 19.47 24.46
N PHE A 247 24.38 20.26 23.38
CA PHE A 247 23.34 20.66 22.43
C PHE A 247 22.48 19.48 21.92
N ILE A 248 23.12 18.37 21.50
CA ILE A 248 22.40 17.20 20.99
C ILE A 248 21.58 16.51 22.09
N ALA A 249 22.12 16.44 23.32
CA ALA A 249 21.43 15.82 24.45
C ALA A 249 20.20 16.63 24.88
N ASP A 250 20.28 17.96 24.78
CA ASP A 250 19.23 18.89 25.21
C ASP A 250 18.11 19.08 24.16
N SER A 251 18.36 18.70 22.90
CA SER A 251 17.45 18.97 21.76
C SER A 251 16.77 17.70 21.25
N ARG A 252 15.67 17.29 21.90
CA ARG A 252 14.93 16.05 21.56
C ARG A 252 14.33 16.06 20.15
N GLU A 253 14.02 17.24 19.62
CA GLU A 253 13.50 17.46 18.27
C GLU A 253 14.44 16.99 17.16
N LEU A 254 15.76 16.92 17.41
CA LEU A 254 16.74 16.45 16.44
C LEU A 254 16.54 14.97 16.06
N PHE A 255 15.83 14.21 16.89
CA PHE A 255 15.54 12.79 16.70
C PHE A 255 14.15 12.54 16.08
N ARG A 256 13.48 13.59 15.58
CA ARG A 256 12.27 13.45 14.76
C ARG A 256 12.69 13.32 13.30
N PHE A 257 12.38 12.18 12.69
CA PHE A 257 12.79 11.85 11.33
C PHE A 257 11.57 11.68 10.43
N ASP A 258 11.69 12.12 9.18
CA ASP A 258 10.65 11.95 8.17
C ASP A 258 10.78 10.56 7.52
N HIS A 259 9.66 9.85 7.39
CA HIS A 259 9.62 8.59 6.65
C HIS A 259 9.81 8.84 5.15
N ARG A 260 10.98 8.47 4.61
CA ARG A 260 11.22 8.48 3.16
C ARG A 260 10.46 7.31 2.51
N GLN A 261 9.58 7.60 1.56
CA GLN A 261 8.65 6.63 0.96
C GLN A 261 9.30 5.59 0.02
N ASP A 262 10.47 5.90 -0.55
CA ASP A 262 11.24 5.05 -1.49
C ASP A 262 10.44 4.41 -2.65
N ARG A 263 9.41 5.11 -3.14
CA ARG A 263 8.43 4.63 -4.12
C ARG A 263 9.03 3.98 -5.37
N ALA A 264 10.10 4.57 -5.93
CA ALA A 264 10.71 4.05 -7.15
C ALA A 264 11.35 2.67 -6.94
N THR A 265 12.10 2.48 -5.84
CA THR A 265 12.71 1.19 -5.50
C THR A 265 11.62 0.14 -5.29
N LYS A 266 10.57 0.49 -4.54
CA LYS A 266 9.45 -0.44 -4.26
C LYS A 266 8.72 -0.90 -5.53
N ALA A 267 8.42 0.02 -6.46
CA ALA A 267 7.80 -0.32 -7.74
C ALA A 267 8.69 -1.23 -8.60
N VAL A 268 10.00 -0.95 -8.64
CA VAL A 268 10.97 -1.77 -9.39
C VAL A 268 11.16 -3.14 -8.73
N ASN A 269 11.10 -3.23 -7.40
CA ASN A 269 11.10 -4.52 -6.68
C ASN A 269 9.91 -5.40 -7.08
N TYR A 270 8.73 -4.81 -7.24
CA TYR A 270 7.55 -5.54 -7.71
C TYR A 270 7.73 -6.05 -9.14
N LEU A 271 8.18 -5.18 -10.05
CA LEU A 271 8.48 -5.58 -11.43
C LEU A 271 9.52 -6.70 -11.49
N ALA A 272 10.57 -6.62 -10.66
CA ALA A 272 11.57 -7.67 -10.54
C ALA A 272 10.96 -9.00 -10.05
N ASP A 273 10.10 -8.96 -9.03
CA ASP A 273 9.41 -10.14 -8.51
C ASP A 273 8.53 -10.79 -9.58
N VAL A 274 7.73 -10.01 -10.32
CA VAL A 274 6.87 -10.55 -11.38
C VAL A 274 7.70 -11.09 -12.55
N VAL A 275 8.82 -10.44 -12.92
CA VAL A 275 9.72 -10.94 -13.98
C VAL A 275 10.32 -12.30 -13.63
N VAL A 276 10.69 -12.52 -12.37
CA VAL A 276 11.32 -13.79 -11.92
C VAL A 276 10.30 -14.85 -11.56
N ASN A 277 9.28 -14.49 -10.78
CA ASN A 277 8.36 -15.43 -10.14
C ASN A 277 6.98 -15.48 -10.82
N GLY A 278 6.68 -14.58 -11.75
CA GLY A 278 5.34 -14.39 -12.29
C GLY A 278 4.38 -13.73 -11.28
N ASN A 279 3.22 -13.31 -11.77
CA ASN A 279 2.13 -12.87 -10.91
C ASN A 279 1.35 -14.11 -10.40
N PRO A 280 1.14 -14.28 -9.08
CA PRO A 280 0.50 -15.47 -8.52
C PRO A 280 -0.95 -15.68 -8.98
N ASP A 281 -1.64 -14.61 -9.40
CA ASP A 281 -3.01 -14.70 -9.94
C ASP A 281 -3.03 -15.13 -11.42
N VAL A 282 -1.91 -15.06 -12.14
CA VAL A 282 -1.80 -15.43 -13.56
C VAL A 282 -1.09 -16.77 -13.70
N LYS A 283 -1.87 -17.86 -13.68
CA LYS A 283 -1.31 -19.22 -13.75
C LYS A 283 -0.74 -19.61 -15.11
N PHE A 284 -1.29 -19.06 -16.19
CA PHE A 284 -0.88 -19.37 -17.56
C PHE A 284 -0.71 -18.10 -18.39
N ILE A 285 0.48 -17.96 -18.99
CA ILE A 285 0.82 -16.85 -19.87
C ILE A 285 0.94 -17.38 -21.31
N ASP A 286 0.10 -16.87 -22.20
CA ASP A 286 0.22 -17.09 -23.63
C ASP A 286 1.29 -16.14 -24.19
N ARG A 287 2.46 -16.69 -24.48
CA ARG A 287 3.60 -15.93 -25.00
C ARG A 287 3.43 -15.48 -26.45
N THR A 288 2.40 -15.97 -27.16
CA THR A 288 2.13 -15.57 -28.55
C THR A 288 1.24 -14.34 -28.64
N LYS A 289 0.54 -14.00 -27.54
CA LYS A 289 -0.36 -12.87 -27.49
C LYS A 289 0.42 -11.55 -27.54
N LYS A 290 -0.01 -10.66 -28.44
CA LYS A 290 0.49 -9.28 -28.53
C LYS A 290 -0.57 -8.35 -27.98
N PHE A 291 -0.15 -7.42 -27.13
CA PHE A 291 -1.04 -6.45 -26.50
C PHE A 291 -0.97 -5.13 -27.26
N GLU A 292 -2.10 -4.71 -27.83
CA GLU A 292 -2.21 -3.38 -28.42
C GLU A 292 -2.27 -2.29 -27.35
N LYS A 293 -1.82 -1.08 -27.67
CA LYS A 293 -1.93 0.07 -26.76
C LYS A 293 -3.34 0.69 -26.90
N PRO A 294 -4.14 0.75 -25.83
CA PRO A 294 -5.48 1.30 -25.90
C PRO A 294 -5.43 2.80 -26.20
N VAL A 295 -6.32 3.27 -27.07
CA VAL A 295 -6.44 4.68 -27.45
C VAL A 295 -7.49 5.34 -26.57
N VAL A 296 -7.09 6.33 -25.78
CA VAL A 296 -8.00 7.12 -24.95
C VAL A 296 -8.79 8.06 -25.86
N PRO A 297 -10.14 8.06 -25.82
CA PRO A 297 -10.96 8.99 -26.61
C PRO A 297 -10.63 10.45 -26.29
N ALA A 298 -10.53 11.28 -27.33
CA ALA A 298 -10.10 12.67 -27.20
C ALA A 298 -11.14 13.53 -26.48
N PHE A 299 -10.66 14.52 -25.75
CA PHE A 299 -11.46 15.54 -25.07
C PHE A 299 -10.60 16.78 -24.79
N ASP A 300 -11.22 17.91 -24.46
CA ASP A 300 -10.50 19.09 -23.99
C ASP A 300 -10.29 19.01 -22.45
N PRO A 301 -9.04 18.83 -21.96
CA PRO A 301 -8.79 18.76 -20.53
C PRO A 301 -9.03 20.10 -19.81
N TYR A 302 -9.02 21.22 -20.53
CA TYR A 302 -9.22 22.55 -19.94
C TYR A 302 -10.68 23.02 -19.98
N ALA A 303 -11.54 22.33 -20.74
CA ALA A 303 -12.96 22.62 -20.74
C ALA A 303 -13.61 22.27 -19.38
N PRO A 304 -14.60 23.07 -18.91
CA PRO A 304 -15.37 22.72 -17.73
C PRO A 304 -16.21 21.45 -17.97
N TYR A 305 -16.56 20.75 -16.90
CA TYR A 305 -17.51 19.64 -16.98
C TYR A 305 -18.91 20.19 -17.30
N PRO A 306 -19.62 19.63 -18.30
CA PRO A 306 -21.03 19.94 -18.52
C PRO A 306 -21.88 19.49 -17.32
N GLU A 307 -22.98 20.18 -17.02
CA GLU A 307 -23.89 19.77 -15.94
C GLU A 307 -24.46 18.37 -16.21
N GLY A 308 -24.42 17.50 -15.20
CA GLY A 308 -24.94 16.15 -15.26
C GLY A 308 -25.88 15.81 -14.10
N THR A 309 -26.14 14.52 -13.90
CA THR A 309 -27.09 14.04 -12.89
C THR A 309 -26.64 14.29 -11.46
N LYS A 310 -25.33 14.39 -11.18
CA LYS A 310 -24.82 14.74 -9.85
C LYS A 310 -25.13 16.20 -9.50
N ASP A 311 -24.98 17.10 -10.46
CA ASP A 311 -25.34 18.52 -10.28
C ASP A 311 -26.84 18.64 -9.99
N LEU A 312 -27.65 17.88 -10.71
CA LEU A 312 -29.10 17.85 -10.51
C LEU A 312 -29.50 17.31 -9.13
N LEU A 313 -28.89 16.21 -8.66
CA LEU A 313 -29.11 15.69 -7.31
C LEU A 313 -28.72 16.74 -6.25
N THR A 314 -27.58 17.40 -6.42
CA THR A 314 -27.09 18.43 -5.50
C THR A 314 -28.06 19.61 -5.42
N LYS A 315 -28.66 20.00 -6.55
CA LYS A 315 -29.64 21.09 -6.64
C LYS A 315 -31.00 20.73 -6.05
N LEU A 316 -31.51 19.53 -6.32
CA LEU A 316 -32.88 19.13 -5.95
C LEU A 316 -32.97 18.50 -4.55
N GLY A 317 -31.91 17.81 -4.12
CA GLY A 317 -31.98 16.83 -3.03
C GLY A 317 -32.67 15.52 -3.46
N PRO A 318 -32.51 14.44 -2.68
CA PRO A 318 -32.83 13.08 -3.13
C PRO A 318 -34.33 12.82 -3.36
N ASP A 319 -35.22 13.37 -2.52
CA ASP A 319 -36.67 13.16 -2.68
C ASP A 319 -37.21 13.85 -3.95
N LYS A 320 -36.86 15.12 -4.17
CA LYS A 320 -37.26 15.84 -5.40
C LYS A 320 -36.59 15.29 -6.65
N PHE A 321 -35.37 14.76 -6.51
CA PHE A 321 -34.70 14.06 -7.61
C PHE A 321 -35.48 12.79 -8.00
N SER A 322 -35.95 11.99 -7.03
CA SER A 322 -36.80 10.83 -7.29
C SER A 322 -38.11 11.22 -7.99
N GLU A 323 -38.76 12.29 -7.53
CA GLU A 323 -39.98 12.81 -8.18
C GLU A 323 -39.71 13.29 -9.62
N TRP A 324 -38.56 13.91 -9.87
CA TRP A 324 -38.14 14.32 -11.21
C TRP A 324 -37.95 13.07 -12.10
N LEU A 325 -37.18 12.09 -11.64
CA LEU A 325 -36.90 10.87 -12.39
C LEU A 325 -38.20 10.12 -12.75
N ARG A 326 -39.17 10.08 -11.83
CA ARG A 326 -40.48 9.47 -12.06
C ARG A 326 -41.30 10.17 -13.16
N LYS A 327 -41.10 11.47 -13.35
CA LYS A 327 -41.82 12.30 -14.34
C LYS A 327 -41.10 12.38 -15.68
N GLU A 328 -39.83 12.00 -15.72
CA GLU A 328 -39.02 12.03 -16.93
C GLU A 328 -39.58 11.07 -17.98
N LYS A 329 -39.63 11.55 -19.22
CA LYS A 329 -40.15 10.77 -20.35
C LYS A 329 -39.03 9.99 -21.02
N LYS A 330 -37.81 10.53 -21.03
CA LYS A 330 -36.64 9.85 -21.58
C LYS A 330 -36.27 8.63 -20.73
N ILE A 331 -35.69 7.62 -21.37
CA ILE A 331 -35.04 6.51 -20.69
C ILE A 331 -33.64 6.92 -20.26
N HIS A 332 -33.26 6.55 -19.05
CA HIS A 332 -31.94 6.80 -18.49
C HIS A 332 -31.10 5.51 -18.45
N TYR A 333 -29.78 5.68 -18.49
CA TYR A 333 -28.81 4.58 -18.54
C TYR A 333 -27.80 4.67 -17.41
N THR A 334 -27.64 3.57 -16.66
CA THR A 334 -26.52 3.39 -15.74
C THR A 334 -25.45 2.55 -16.42
N ASP A 335 -24.22 3.06 -16.52
CA ASP A 335 -23.10 2.30 -17.07
C ASP A 335 -22.44 1.46 -15.95
N THR A 336 -22.38 0.14 -16.15
CA THR A 336 -21.81 -0.83 -15.20
C THR A 336 -20.39 -1.28 -15.58
N THR A 337 -19.80 -0.70 -16.63
CA THR A 337 -18.50 -1.11 -17.20
C THR A 337 -17.39 -1.18 -16.14
N MET A 338 -17.36 -0.22 -15.21
CA MET A 338 -16.33 -0.12 -14.17
C MET A 338 -16.64 -0.93 -12.89
N ARG A 339 -17.76 -1.67 -12.82
CA ARG A 339 -18.13 -2.50 -11.67
C ARG A 339 -18.65 -3.88 -12.08
N ASP A 340 -19.89 -4.00 -12.50
CA ASP A 340 -20.52 -5.31 -12.68
C ASP A 340 -20.08 -6.05 -13.93
N ALA A 341 -19.74 -5.31 -14.98
CA ALA A 341 -19.34 -5.89 -16.26
C ALA A 341 -18.07 -6.74 -16.11
N HIS A 342 -17.00 -6.14 -15.57
CA HIS A 342 -15.75 -6.87 -15.31
C HIS A 342 -15.86 -7.84 -14.13
N GLN A 343 -16.76 -7.61 -13.17
CA GLN A 343 -17.08 -8.61 -12.14
C GLN A 343 -17.64 -9.89 -12.78
N SER A 344 -18.45 -9.74 -13.83
CA SER A 344 -19.10 -10.85 -14.52
C SER A 344 -18.22 -11.50 -15.56
N LEU A 345 -17.39 -10.75 -16.29
CA LEU A 345 -16.58 -11.28 -17.38
C LEU A 345 -15.15 -11.64 -16.97
N LEU A 346 -14.54 -10.86 -16.06
CA LEU A 346 -13.09 -10.82 -15.81
C LEU A 346 -12.75 -11.08 -14.34
N ALA A 347 -13.62 -11.80 -13.62
CA ALA A 347 -13.46 -12.10 -12.20
C ALA A 347 -13.13 -10.86 -11.33
N THR A 348 -13.70 -9.71 -11.68
CA THR A 348 -13.52 -8.42 -10.99
C THR A 348 -12.09 -7.87 -11.02
N ARG A 349 -11.22 -8.35 -11.92
CA ARG A 349 -9.79 -8.01 -11.92
C ARG A 349 -9.46 -6.65 -12.53
N MET A 350 -10.43 -5.92 -13.07
CA MET A 350 -10.17 -4.61 -13.67
C MET A 350 -9.60 -3.61 -12.66
N ARG A 351 -8.51 -2.95 -13.05
CA ARG A 351 -7.66 -2.14 -12.18
C ARG A 351 -8.05 -0.67 -12.24
N SER A 352 -7.75 0.05 -11.16
CA SER A 352 -7.97 1.50 -11.10
C SER A 352 -7.23 2.23 -12.22
N TYR A 353 -6.06 1.71 -12.59
CA TYR A 353 -5.20 2.25 -13.65
C TYR A 353 -5.98 2.47 -14.96
N ASP A 354 -6.64 1.42 -15.48
CA ASP A 354 -7.33 1.50 -16.76
C ASP A 354 -8.62 2.31 -16.67
N MET A 355 -9.37 2.20 -15.56
CA MET A 355 -10.58 3.00 -15.32
C MET A 355 -10.28 4.51 -15.36
N LEU A 356 -9.21 4.94 -14.69
CA LEU A 356 -8.86 6.36 -14.58
C LEU A 356 -8.35 6.97 -15.89
N LYS A 357 -7.85 6.17 -16.84
CA LYS A 357 -7.37 6.69 -18.14
C LYS A 357 -8.49 7.29 -18.99
N VAL A 358 -9.74 6.84 -18.81
CA VAL A 358 -10.89 7.28 -19.62
C VAL A 358 -11.98 8.01 -18.83
N ALA A 359 -11.94 7.95 -17.49
CA ALA A 359 -13.00 8.50 -16.63
C ALA A 359 -13.32 9.98 -16.91
N GLU A 360 -12.32 10.87 -16.95
CA GLU A 360 -12.55 12.30 -17.22
C GLU A 360 -13.09 12.55 -18.63
N SER A 361 -12.51 11.88 -19.63
CA SER A 361 -12.97 11.97 -21.02
C SER A 361 -14.44 11.55 -21.13
N TYR A 362 -14.82 10.45 -20.48
CA TYR A 362 -16.19 9.94 -20.50
C TYR A 362 -17.16 10.94 -19.86
N ALA A 363 -16.82 11.48 -18.68
CA ALA A 363 -17.65 12.44 -17.97
C ALA A 363 -17.91 13.74 -18.73
N LYS A 364 -16.93 14.19 -19.54
CA LYS A 364 -17.08 15.38 -20.40
C LYS A 364 -17.87 15.09 -21.68
N ASN A 365 -17.74 13.91 -22.26
CA ASN A 365 -18.41 13.53 -23.51
C ASN A 365 -19.85 13.01 -23.31
N HIS A 366 -20.14 12.40 -22.15
CA HIS A 366 -21.43 11.75 -21.87
C HIS A 366 -22.04 12.18 -20.52
N PRO A 367 -22.19 13.49 -20.24
CA PRO A 367 -22.73 14.00 -18.97
C PRO A 367 -24.17 13.56 -18.66
N GLN A 368 -24.91 13.14 -19.68
CA GLN A 368 -26.30 12.68 -19.59
C GLN A 368 -26.46 11.25 -19.06
N THR A 369 -25.37 10.48 -18.90
CA THR A 369 -25.40 9.17 -18.25
C THR A 369 -25.99 9.31 -16.85
N PHE A 370 -26.96 8.46 -16.50
CA PHE A 370 -27.67 8.60 -15.23
C PHE A 370 -26.76 8.37 -14.05
N SER A 371 -26.05 7.24 -14.06
CA SER A 371 -25.00 6.97 -13.08
C SER A 371 -23.91 6.10 -13.68
N MET A 372 -22.69 6.22 -13.14
CA MET A 372 -21.62 5.24 -13.34
C MET A 372 -21.60 4.32 -12.13
N GLU A 373 -21.90 3.04 -12.32
CA GLU A 373 -21.72 2.06 -11.26
C GLU A 373 -20.25 1.65 -11.21
N VAL A 374 -19.56 2.07 -10.14
CA VAL A 374 -18.09 2.02 -10.05
C VAL A 374 -17.58 1.30 -8.81
N TRP A 375 -18.48 0.93 -7.88
CA TRP A 375 -18.06 0.51 -6.55
C TRP A 375 -19.00 -0.50 -5.88
N GLY A 376 -18.56 -1.06 -4.74
CA GLY A 376 -19.30 -2.10 -4.04
C GLY A 376 -19.28 -3.45 -4.77
N GLY A 377 -20.21 -4.33 -4.45
CA GLY A 377 -20.17 -5.72 -4.94
C GLY A 377 -18.88 -6.43 -4.51
N ALA A 378 -18.22 -7.14 -5.43
CA ALA A 378 -16.95 -7.80 -5.14
C ALA A 378 -15.71 -6.88 -5.25
N THR A 379 -15.87 -5.68 -5.83
CA THR A 379 -14.73 -4.80 -6.13
C THR A 379 -13.93 -4.43 -4.88
N PHE A 380 -14.59 -4.22 -3.74
CA PHE A 380 -13.92 -3.81 -2.50
C PHE A 380 -12.91 -4.86 -1.99
N ASP A 381 -13.34 -6.13 -1.85
CA ASP A 381 -12.44 -7.24 -1.47
C ASP A 381 -11.37 -7.49 -2.54
N VAL A 382 -11.75 -7.48 -3.83
CA VAL A 382 -10.81 -7.81 -4.92
C VAL A 382 -9.73 -6.74 -5.09
N CYS A 383 -10.06 -5.45 -4.88
CA CYS A 383 -9.07 -4.37 -4.82
C CYS A 383 -7.99 -4.69 -3.80
N LEU A 384 -8.38 -5.04 -2.57
CA LEU A 384 -7.44 -5.32 -1.50
C LEU A 384 -6.69 -6.63 -1.74
N ARG A 385 -7.43 -7.72 -1.95
CA ARG A 385 -6.92 -9.10 -1.93
C ARG A 385 -6.03 -9.45 -3.12
N PHE A 386 -6.41 -9.03 -4.31
CA PHE A 386 -5.78 -9.50 -5.55
C PHE A 386 -5.05 -8.37 -6.27
N LEU A 387 -5.68 -7.20 -6.36
CA LEU A 387 -5.07 -6.06 -7.04
C LEU A 387 -4.08 -5.31 -6.14
N ASN A 388 -4.18 -5.50 -4.82
CA ASN A 388 -3.41 -4.80 -3.80
C ASN A 388 -3.50 -3.27 -3.95
N GLU A 389 -4.71 -2.77 -4.24
CA GLU A 389 -5.06 -1.36 -4.41
C GLU A 389 -6.02 -0.94 -3.29
N ASN A 390 -6.00 0.34 -2.91
CA ASN A 390 -6.98 0.86 -1.96
C ASN A 390 -8.32 1.18 -2.68
N PRO A 391 -9.42 0.47 -2.37
CA PRO A 391 -10.70 0.73 -3.02
C PRO A 391 -11.21 2.15 -2.77
N TRP A 392 -10.94 2.74 -1.60
CA TRP A 392 -11.36 4.11 -1.28
C TRP A 392 -10.63 5.14 -2.13
N ARG A 393 -9.35 4.88 -2.42
CA ARG A 393 -8.58 5.72 -3.33
C ARG A 393 -9.13 5.64 -4.75
N ARG A 394 -9.49 4.45 -5.22
CA ARG A 394 -10.19 4.25 -6.50
C ARG A 394 -11.45 5.12 -6.58
N LEU A 395 -12.30 5.07 -5.55
CA LEU A 395 -13.52 5.88 -5.51
C LEU A 395 -13.22 7.38 -5.53
N ALA A 396 -12.30 7.85 -4.68
CA ALA A 396 -11.95 9.27 -4.62
C ALA A 396 -11.38 9.79 -5.95
N ASP A 397 -10.52 9.02 -6.60
CA ASP A 397 -9.92 9.38 -7.89
C ASP A 397 -10.98 9.37 -9.02
N LEU A 398 -11.89 8.38 -9.04
CA LEU A 398 -13.01 8.35 -9.99
C LEU A 398 -14.00 9.51 -9.75
N ARG A 399 -14.28 9.85 -8.49
CA ARG A 399 -15.13 11.00 -8.13
C ARG A 399 -14.54 12.30 -8.65
N ALA A 400 -13.23 12.49 -8.48
CA ALA A 400 -12.51 13.66 -8.97
C ALA A 400 -12.51 13.72 -10.50
N ALA A 401 -12.38 12.57 -11.18
CA ALA A 401 -12.38 12.51 -12.64
C ALA A 401 -13.78 12.70 -13.25
N MET A 402 -14.85 12.32 -12.54
CA MET A 402 -16.23 12.33 -13.07
C MET A 402 -17.20 13.16 -12.21
N PRO A 403 -16.93 14.41 -11.85
CA PRO A 403 -17.66 15.17 -10.81
C PRO A 403 -19.15 15.43 -11.11
N ASN A 404 -19.57 15.38 -12.37
CA ASN A 404 -20.89 15.75 -12.87
C ASN A 404 -21.89 14.57 -13.01
N ILE A 405 -21.41 13.31 -13.00
CA ILE A 405 -22.28 12.11 -13.13
C ILE A 405 -22.47 11.45 -11.76
N LEU A 406 -23.66 10.92 -11.46
CA LEU A 406 -23.86 10.16 -10.22
C LEU A 406 -22.94 8.93 -10.17
N LEU A 407 -22.28 8.67 -9.04
CA LEU A 407 -21.57 7.41 -8.80
C LEU A 407 -22.44 6.45 -8.00
N GLN A 408 -22.62 5.24 -8.53
CA GLN A 408 -23.43 4.21 -7.93
C GLN A 408 -22.57 3.09 -7.35
N MET A 409 -23.01 2.54 -6.20
CA MET A 409 -22.47 1.31 -5.65
C MET A 409 -23.55 0.26 -5.39
N LEU A 410 -23.11 -1.01 -5.36
CA LEU A 410 -23.91 -2.13 -4.88
C LEU A 410 -23.53 -2.48 -3.43
N ILE A 411 -24.47 -2.38 -2.49
CA ILE A 411 -24.25 -2.66 -1.05
C ILE A 411 -25.23 -3.70 -0.51
N ARG A 412 -24.74 -4.63 0.31
CA ARG A 412 -25.53 -5.69 0.95
C ARG A 412 -26.05 -5.21 2.29
N GLY A 413 -27.32 -4.81 2.36
CA GLY A 413 -28.05 -4.42 3.58
C GLY A 413 -27.19 -4.18 4.83
N SER A 414 -27.27 -5.10 5.78
CA SER A 414 -26.53 -5.02 7.05
C SER A 414 -25.13 -5.66 6.99
N ASN A 415 -24.69 -6.16 5.84
CA ASN A 415 -23.37 -6.75 5.66
C ASN A 415 -22.38 -5.78 4.99
N GLY A 416 -22.85 -4.59 4.58
CA GLY A 416 -22.06 -3.62 3.82
C GLY A 416 -21.51 -4.24 2.54
N VAL A 417 -20.20 -4.28 2.41
CA VAL A 417 -19.51 -4.96 1.29
C VAL A 417 -18.88 -6.29 1.69
N GLY A 418 -19.00 -6.68 2.97
CA GLY A 418 -18.36 -7.85 3.57
C GLY A 418 -19.07 -9.18 3.39
N TYR A 419 -18.53 -10.22 4.04
CA TYR A 419 -19.04 -11.61 3.99
C TYR A 419 -19.58 -12.12 5.35
N ALA A 420 -19.51 -11.31 6.39
CA ALA A 420 -20.05 -11.62 7.72
C ALA A 420 -21.11 -10.60 8.13
N ALA A 421 -21.79 -10.83 9.25
CA ALA A 421 -22.57 -9.79 9.92
C ALA A 421 -21.62 -8.83 10.65
N TYR A 422 -21.99 -7.55 10.71
CA TYR A 422 -21.20 -6.49 11.34
C TYR A 422 -22.07 -5.65 12.28
N PRO A 423 -21.53 -5.07 13.36
CA PRO A 423 -22.29 -4.14 14.19
C PRO A 423 -22.92 -3.01 13.37
N ASP A 424 -24.14 -2.62 13.72
CA ASP A 424 -24.95 -1.68 12.93
C ASP A 424 -24.25 -0.32 12.73
N ASN A 425 -23.49 0.15 13.73
CA ASN A 425 -22.72 1.39 13.66
C ASN A 425 -21.51 1.32 12.71
N VAL A 426 -20.95 0.13 12.43
CA VAL A 426 -19.90 -0.06 11.42
C VAL A 426 -20.47 0.12 10.01
N VAL A 427 -21.66 -0.45 9.76
CA VAL A 427 -22.34 -0.31 8.46
C VAL A 427 -22.79 1.13 8.26
N GLU A 428 -23.32 1.79 9.30
CA GLU A 428 -23.70 3.20 9.27
C GLU A 428 -22.49 4.09 8.90
N ALA A 429 -21.36 3.92 9.60
CA ALA A 429 -20.13 4.66 9.31
C ALA A 429 -19.59 4.39 7.91
N PHE A 430 -19.71 3.14 7.42
CA PHE A 430 -19.32 2.80 6.05
C PHE A 430 -20.18 3.53 5.00
N VAL A 431 -21.49 3.61 5.20
CA VAL A 431 -22.41 4.35 4.32
C VAL A 431 -22.06 5.84 4.30
N GLU A 432 -21.87 6.43 5.48
CA GLU A 432 -21.50 7.85 5.63
C GLU A 432 -20.19 8.16 4.91
N LYS A 433 -19.12 7.37 5.15
CA LYS A 433 -17.84 7.58 4.48
C LYS A 433 -17.86 7.27 2.99
N SER A 434 -18.70 6.35 2.53
CA SER A 434 -18.91 6.10 1.10
C SER A 434 -19.50 7.33 0.40
N TRP A 435 -20.48 7.99 1.03
CA TRP A 435 -21.06 9.24 0.53
C TRP A 435 -20.04 10.38 0.53
N GLU A 436 -19.34 10.61 1.66
CA GLU A 436 -18.31 11.65 1.76
C GLU A 436 -17.19 11.47 0.72
N THR A 437 -16.84 10.23 0.39
CA THR A 437 -15.80 9.92 -0.59
C THR A 437 -16.28 10.10 -2.03
N GLY A 438 -17.57 9.86 -2.31
CA GLY A 438 -18.14 10.20 -3.62
C GLY A 438 -19.31 9.36 -4.14
N ILE A 439 -19.79 8.34 -3.42
CA ILE A 439 -20.98 7.57 -3.82
C ILE A 439 -22.23 8.42 -3.67
N ASP A 440 -23.09 8.39 -4.68
CA ASP A 440 -24.36 9.11 -4.70
C ASP A 440 -25.57 8.19 -4.65
N VAL A 441 -25.49 7.02 -5.30
CA VAL A 441 -26.57 6.03 -5.35
C VAL A 441 -26.14 4.76 -4.64
N PHE A 442 -26.85 4.42 -3.58
CA PHE A 442 -26.66 3.19 -2.82
C PHE A 442 -27.71 2.19 -3.27
N ARG A 443 -27.33 1.25 -4.15
CA ARG A 443 -28.18 0.11 -4.50
C ARG A 443 -28.09 -0.94 -3.39
N ILE A 444 -29.05 -0.88 -2.47
CA ILE A 444 -29.15 -1.72 -1.27
C ILE A 444 -29.95 -2.98 -1.61
N PHE A 445 -29.34 -4.15 -1.43
CA PHE A 445 -30.02 -5.43 -1.63
C PHE A 445 -29.76 -6.39 -0.45
N ASP A 446 -30.59 -7.42 -0.36
CA ASP A 446 -30.37 -8.58 0.51
C ASP A 446 -30.31 -9.85 -0.35
N SER A 447 -29.45 -10.80 0.03
CA SER A 447 -29.27 -12.02 -0.76
C SER A 447 -30.47 -12.97 -0.74
N LEU A 448 -31.44 -12.73 0.14
CA LEU A 448 -32.65 -13.51 0.34
C LEU A 448 -33.93 -12.64 0.24
N ASN A 449 -33.82 -11.39 -0.25
CA ASN A 449 -34.88 -10.38 -0.27
C ASN A 449 -35.51 -10.10 1.11
N TRP A 450 -34.74 -10.24 2.18
CA TRP A 450 -35.25 -10.08 3.53
C TRP A 450 -35.23 -8.63 4.01
N MET A 451 -36.42 -7.99 4.08
CA MET A 451 -36.59 -6.58 4.45
C MET A 451 -35.88 -6.17 5.75
N LYS A 452 -35.92 -7.03 6.78
CA LYS A 452 -35.27 -6.73 8.07
C LYS A 452 -33.78 -6.46 7.92
N ASN A 453 -33.13 -7.03 6.90
CA ASN A 453 -31.70 -6.86 6.69
C ASN A 453 -31.33 -5.59 5.89
N ILE A 454 -32.26 -5.01 5.13
CA ILE A 454 -32.00 -3.81 4.32
C ILE A 454 -32.58 -2.53 4.93
N GLU A 455 -33.65 -2.63 5.72
CA GLU A 455 -34.31 -1.49 6.36
C GLU A 455 -33.35 -0.56 7.14
N PRO A 456 -32.38 -1.06 7.95
CA PRO A 456 -31.42 -0.19 8.63
C PRO A 456 -30.53 0.59 7.65
N CYS A 457 -30.07 -0.06 6.59
CA CYS A 457 -29.21 0.55 5.58
C CYS A 457 -29.93 1.68 4.81
N ILE A 458 -31.22 1.50 4.52
CA ILE A 458 -32.07 2.56 3.95
C ILE A 458 -32.08 3.77 4.89
N LYS A 459 -32.28 3.53 6.20
CA LYS A 459 -32.29 4.59 7.21
C LYS A 459 -30.93 5.30 7.31
N TYR A 460 -29.81 4.58 7.22
CA TYR A 460 -28.48 5.19 7.24
C TYR A 460 -28.29 6.13 6.05
N VAL A 461 -28.61 5.68 4.83
CA VAL A 461 -28.53 6.55 3.63
C VAL A 461 -29.42 7.78 3.80
N ARG A 462 -30.68 7.61 4.22
CA ARG A 462 -31.60 8.75 4.42
C ARG A 462 -31.16 9.76 5.48
N LYS A 463 -30.53 9.29 6.56
CA LYS A 463 -30.22 10.12 7.73
C LYS A 463 -28.81 10.70 7.74
N LYS A 464 -27.85 10.01 7.13
CA LYS A 464 -26.42 10.35 7.18
C LYS A 464 -25.89 10.93 5.88
N THR A 465 -26.67 10.88 4.80
CA THR A 465 -26.19 11.27 3.46
C THR A 465 -27.18 12.16 2.74
N GLY A 466 -26.71 12.88 1.72
CA GLY A 466 -27.55 13.54 0.71
C GLY A 466 -27.81 12.67 -0.53
N GLY A 467 -27.50 11.37 -0.45
CA GLY A 467 -27.58 10.43 -1.56
C GLY A 467 -28.93 9.73 -1.72
N LEU A 468 -29.00 8.86 -2.72
CA LEU A 468 -30.18 8.11 -3.10
C LEU A 468 -30.10 6.68 -2.55
N ALA A 469 -31.04 6.34 -1.67
CA ALA A 469 -31.33 4.96 -1.28
C ALA A 469 -32.13 4.27 -2.39
N GLU A 470 -31.47 3.42 -3.18
CA GLU A 470 -32.11 2.58 -4.19
C GLU A 470 -32.23 1.16 -3.65
N THR A 471 -33.44 0.67 -3.41
CA THR A 471 -33.64 -0.66 -2.82
C THR A 471 -33.93 -1.69 -3.89
N ALA A 472 -33.15 -2.76 -3.92
CA ALA A 472 -33.23 -3.77 -4.96
C ALA A 472 -34.01 -5.01 -4.53
N ILE A 473 -34.96 -5.38 -5.37
CA ILE A 473 -35.65 -6.67 -5.38
C ILE A 473 -34.82 -7.61 -6.25
N CYS A 474 -34.19 -8.64 -5.66
CA CYS A 474 -33.54 -9.67 -6.44
C CYS A 474 -34.61 -10.56 -7.11
N TYR A 475 -34.62 -10.59 -8.44
CA TYR A 475 -35.57 -11.36 -9.23
C TYR A 475 -35.09 -12.83 -9.37
N THR A 476 -35.98 -13.78 -9.13
CA THR A 476 -35.72 -15.21 -9.30
C THR A 476 -37.00 -15.94 -9.75
N GLY A 477 -36.84 -17.12 -10.34
CA GLY A 477 -37.95 -17.86 -10.92
C GLY A 477 -38.58 -17.20 -12.13
N ASP A 478 -39.86 -17.48 -12.35
CA ASP A 478 -40.62 -17.01 -13.50
C ASP A 478 -42.05 -16.67 -13.06
N ILE A 479 -42.40 -15.37 -13.04
CA ILE A 479 -43.74 -14.92 -12.64
C ILE A 479 -44.84 -15.38 -13.61
N MET A 480 -44.46 -15.85 -14.80
CA MET A 480 -45.37 -16.37 -15.81
C MET A 480 -45.58 -17.88 -15.67
N ASP A 481 -44.81 -18.58 -14.83
CA ASP A 481 -44.98 -20.02 -14.60
C ASP A 481 -45.99 -20.27 -13.47
N PRO A 482 -47.21 -20.77 -13.77
CA PRO A 482 -48.22 -21.02 -12.76
C PRO A 482 -47.83 -22.13 -11.77
N LYS A 483 -46.81 -22.94 -12.07
CA LYS A 483 -46.31 -24.00 -11.18
C LYS A 483 -45.37 -23.49 -10.10
N ARG A 484 -44.72 -22.32 -10.29
CA ARG A 484 -43.78 -21.72 -9.33
C ARG A 484 -44.42 -20.55 -8.59
N THR A 485 -45.26 -20.87 -7.61
CA THR A 485 -46.07 -19.87 -6.88
C THR A 485 -45.32 -19.11 -5.78
N LYS A 486 -44.11 -19.54 -5.40
CA LYS A 486 -43.33 -18.96 -4.29
C LYS A 486 -42.90 -17.52 -4.55
N TYR A 487 -42.40 -17.24 -5.75
CA TYR A 487 -41.93 -15.92 -6.19
C TYR A 487 -42.88 -15.36 -7.26
N SER A 488 -44.14 -15.18 -6.89
CA SER A 488 -45.19 -14.67 -7.77
C SER A 488 -45.07 -13.16 -8.01
N LEU A 489 -45.86 -12.63 -8.96
CA LEU A 489 -45.98 -11.18 -9.14
C LEU A 489 -46.39 -10.47 -7.83
N ASP A 490 -47.40 -10.98 -7.12
CA ASP A 490 -47.87 -10.42 -5.84
C ASP A 490 -46.77 -10.35 -4.78
N TYR A 491 -45.87 -11.35 -4.72
CA TYR A 491 -44.71 -11.31 -3.84
C TYR A 491 -43.83 -10.09 -4.12
N TYR A 492 -43.53 -9.84 -5.40
CA TYR A 492 -42.70 -8.69 -5.81
C TYR A 492 -43.38 -7.34 -5.54
N LEU A 493 -44.69 -7.24 -5.79
CA LEU A 493 -45.44 -6.00 -5.53
C LEU A 493 -45.49 -5.66 -4.03
N LYS A 494 -45.73 -6.66 -3.18
CA LYS A 494 -45.71 -6.49 -1.71
C LYS A 494 -44.34 -6.06 -1.21
N LEU A 495 -43.28 -6.69 -1.71
CA LEU A 495 -41.92 -6.33 -1.33
C LEU A 495 -41.57 -4.90 -1.76
N ALA A 496 -41.94 -4.50 -2.99
CA ALA A 496 -41.75 -3.13 -3.45
C ALA A 496 -42.47 -2.11 -2.56
N LYS A 497 -43.69 -2.42 -2.13
CA LYS A 497 -44.45 -1.55 -1.23
C LYS A 497 -43.79 -1.41 0.13
N GLN A 498 -43.27 -2.51 0.70
CA GLN A 498 -42.50 -2.49 1.94
C GLN A 498 -41.22 -1.64 1.82
N MET A 499 -40.54 -1.69 0.67
CA MET A 499 -39.36 -0.87 0.41
C MET A 499 -39.69 0.63 0.30
N GLU A 500 -40.79 0.98 -0.38
CA GLU A 500 -41.29 2.35 -0.43
C GLU A 500 -41.63 2.88 0.97
N ASP A 501 -42.36 2.09 1.77
CA ASP A 501 -42.75 2.45 3.13
C ASP A 501 -41.53 2.59 4.07
N ALA A 502 -40.44 1.87 3.79
CA ALA A 502 -39.15 2.02 4.50
C ALA A 502 -38.37 3.27 4.10
N GLY A 503 -38.80 4.00 3.06
CA GLY A 503 -38.20 5.26 2.62
C GLY A 503 -37.20 5.12 1.46
N ALA A 504 -37.32 4.10 0.62
CA ALA A 504 -36.56 4.06 -0.62
C ALA A 504 -36.84 5.30 -1.49
N HIS A 505 -35.84 5.75 -2.25
CA HIS A 505 -36.01 6.78 -3.27
C HIS A 505 -36.25 6.17 -4.65
N ILE A 506 -35.73 4.97 -4.90
CA ILE A 506 -35.83 4.25 -6.18
C ILE A 506 -36.01 2.76 -5.86
N ILE A 507 -36.88 2.07 -6.61
CA ILE A 507 -36.99 0.61 -6.55
C ILE A 507 -36.18 0.01 -7.70
N ALA A 508 -35.19 -0.80 -7.37
CA ALA A 508 -34.45 -1.56 -8.37
C ALA A 508 -35.02 -2.98 -8.53
N ILE A 509 -35.11 -3.45 -9.77
CA ILE A 509 -35.29 -4.86 -10.09
C ILE A 509 -33.90 -5.40 -10.42
N LYS A 510 -33.34 -6.24 -9.55
CA LYS A 510 -32.03 -6.87 -9.76
C LYS A 510 -32.21 -8.29 -10.25
N ASP A 511 -32.24 -8.46 -11.56
CA ASP A 511 -32.21 -9.77 -12.22
C ASP A 511 -30.77 -10.25 -12.43
N MET A 512 -30.13 -10.71 -11.34
CA MET A 512 -28.71 -11.07 -11.28
C MET A 512 -28.27 -12.24 -12.17
N ALA A 513 -29.21 -13.01 -12.72
CA ALA A 513 -28.92 -14.15 -13.59
C ALA A 513 -29.38 -13.95 -15.04
N GLY A 514 -30.24 -12.96 -15.33
CA GLY A 514 -30.84 -12.81 -16.65
C GLY A 514 -32.05 -13.72 -16.86
N LEU A 515 -32.89 -13.86 -15.84
CA LEU A 515 -34.07 -14.70 -15.82
C LEU A 515 -35.34 -13.98 -16.28
N LEU A 516 -35.37 -12.65 -16.20
CA LEU A 516 -36.56 -11.86 -16.53
C LEU A 516 -36.78 -11.85 -18.04
N LYS A 517 -37.76 -12.64 -18.49
CA LYS A 517 -38.16 -12.73 -19.90
C LYS A 517 -38.92 -11.48 -20.35
N PRO A 518 -38.97 -11.17 -21.66
CA PRO A 518 -39.52 -9.90 -22.14
C PRO A 518 -40.98 -9.62 -21.74
N TYR A 519 -41.86 -10.61 -21.86
CA TYR A 519 -43.26 -10.44 -21.46
C TYR A 519 -43.44 -10.40 -19.94
N ALA A 520 -42.65 -11.16 -19.19
CA ALA A 520 -42.61 -11.07 -17.73
C ALA A 520 -42.17 -9.66 -17.27
N ALA A 521 -41.21 -9.04 -17.97
CA ALA A 521 -40.79 -7.67 -17.70
C ALA A 521 -41.92 -6.66 -17.89
N THR A 522 -42.78 -6.86 -18.89
CA THR A 522 -43.97 -6.01 -19.12
C THR A 522 -44.90 -6.05 -17.92
N GLU A 523 -45.26 -7.25 -17.46
CA GLU A 523 -46.19 -7.44 -16.35
C GLU A 523 -45.61 -6.95 -15.02
N LEU A 524 -44.33 -7.28 -14.75
CA LEU A 524 -43.64 -6.87 -13.53
C LEU A 524 -43.52 -5.34 -13.45
N VAL A 525 -43.02 -4.69 -14.51
CA VAL A 525 -42.82 -3.24 -14.51
C VAL A 525 -44.15 -2.52 -14.39
N LYS A 526 -45.19 -2.90 -15.15
CA LYS A 526 -46.52 -2.28 -15.01
C LYS A 526 -47.08 -2.43 -13.61
N GLY A 527 -47.06 -3.66 -13.06
CA GLY A 527 -47.53 -3.92 -11.71
C GLY A 527 -46.80 -3.08 -10.66
N LEU A 528 -45.48 -2.94 -10.79
CA LEU A 528 -44.69 -2.08 -9.89
C LEU A 528 -45.03 -0.59 -10.06
N LYS A 529 -45.15 -0.09 -11.30
CA LYS A 529 -45.50 1.31 -11.57
C LYS A 529 -46.88 1.69 -11.04
N ASP A 530 -47.81 0.74 -10.98
CA ASP A 530 -49.15 0.89 -10.40
C ASP A 530 -49.16 0.77 -8.87
N THR A 531 -48.22 0.01 -8.30
CA THR A 531 -48.15 -0.25 -6.85
C THR A 531 -47.40 0.84 -6.08
N VAL A 532 -46.28 1.34 -6.63
CA VAL A 532 -45.42 2.33 -5.98
C VAL A 532 -45.31 3.63 -6.78
N LYS A 533 -45.07 4.73 -6.08
CA LYS A 533 -44.89 6.07 -6.66
C LYS A 533 -43.44 6.34 -7.06
N LEU A 534 -42.52 5.48 -6.63
CA LEU A 534 -41.09 5.62 -6.88
C LEU A 534 -40.72 5.27 -8.35
N PRO A 535 -39.59 5.80 -8.86
CA PRO A 535 -38.98 5.34 -10.09
C PRO A 535 -38.54 3.87 -10.00
N ILE A 536 -38.54 3.18 -11.14
CA ILE A 536 -38.11 1.79 -11.30
C ILE A 536 -36.80 1.75 -12.09
N HIS A 537 -35.78 1.11 -11.53
CA HIS A 537 -34.47 0.89 -12.14
C HIS A 537 -34.28 -0.59 -12.44
N LEU A 538 -34.20 -0.98 -13.71
CA LEU A 538 -34.03 -2.38 -14.08
C LEU A 538 -32.57 -2.72 -14.36
N HIS A 539 -32.10 -3.74 -13.66
CA HIS A 539 -30.80 -4.36 -13.85
C HIS A 539 -31.00 -5.81 -14.28
N THR A 540 -30.37 -6.23 -15.38
CA THR A 540 -30.33 -7.63 -15.81
C THR A 540 -28.96 -8.00 -16.38
N HIS A 541 -28.74 -9.29 -16.62
CA HIS A 541 -27.55 -9.83 -17.29
C HIS A 541 -27.96 -10.51 -18.60
N ASP A 542 -27.20 -10.30 -19.66
CA ASP A 542 -27.48 -10.78 -21.01
C ASP A 542 -27.09 -12.26 -21.23
N THR A 543 -27.14 -13.07 -20.15
CA THR A 543 -26.63 -14.45 -20.13
C THR A 543 -27.34 -15.32 -21.16
N SER A 544 -28.63 -15.06 -21.40
CA SER A 544 -29.43 -15.79 -22.40
C SER A 544 -29.54 -15.07 -23.74
N SER A 545 -28.91 -13.91 -23.91
CA SER A 545 -28.94 -13.08 -25.13
C SER A 545 -30.33 -12.59 -25.56
N ILE A 546 -31.31 -12.58 -24.65
CA ILE A 546 -32.66 -12.04 -24.92
C ILE A 546 -32.93 -10.74 -24.15
N GLN A 547 -31.98 -10.29 -23.34
CA GLN A 547 -32.19 -9.17 -22.42
C GLN A 547 -32.33 -7.81 -23.11
N PRO A 548 -31.76 -7.55 -24.30
CA PRO A 548 -32.14 -6.37 -25.09
C PRO A 548 -33.64 -6.30 -25.36
N ALA A 549 -34.29 -7.43 -25.68
CA ALA A 549 -35.74 -7.48 -25.84
C ALA A 549 -36.48 -7.28 -24.50
N THR A 550 -35.93 -7.78 -23.40
CA THR A 550 -36.43 -7.49 -22.04
C THR A 550 -36.38 -6.00 -21.71
N TYR A 551 -35.29 -5.31 -22.05
CA TYR A 551 -35.18 -3.87 -21.90
C TYR A 551 -36.18 -3.12 -22.76
N LEU A 552 -36.32 -3.46 -24.04
CA LEU A 552 -37.33 -2.86 -24.90
C LEU A 552 -38.73 -2.96 -24.26
N LYS A 553 -39.12 -4.16 -23.79
CA LYS A 553 -40.41 -4.37 -23.14
C LYS A 553 -40.57 -3.65 -21.80
N ALA A 554 -39.51 -3.58 -21.00
CA ALA A 554 -39.52 -2.79 -19.77
C ALA A 554 -39.65 -1.28 -20.04
N ILE A 555 -38.99 -0.77 -21.09
CA ILE A 555 -39.05 0.63 -21.50
C ILE A 555 -40.42 1.00 -22.06
N GLU A 556 -41.02 0.13 -22.87
CA GLU A 556 -42.42 0.26 -23.30
C GLU A 556 -43.39 0.26 -22.11
N ALA A 557 -43.10 -0.54 -21.08
CA ALA A 557 -43.88 -0.63 -19.84
C ALA A 557 -43.64 0.53 -18.85
N GLY A 558 -42.69 1.43 -19.12
CA GLY A 558 -42.48 2.63 -18.32
C GLY A 558 -41.36 2.55 -17.27
N VAL A 559 -40.39 1.63 -17.40
CA VAL A 559 -39.18 1.63 -16.55
C VAL A 559 -38.42 2.95 -16.72
N ASP A 560 -37.80 3.45 -15.66
CA ASP A 560 -37.22 4.80 -15.63
C ASP A 560 -35.72 4.80 -15.93
N VAL A 561 -35.01 3.75 -15.49
CA VAL A 561 -33.55 3.58 -15.74
C VAL A 561 -33.26 2.11 -16.07
N VAL A 562 -32.30 1.86 -16.96
CA VAL A 562 -31.74 0.50 -17.22
C VAL A 562 -30.22 0.48 -17.07
N ASP A 563 -29.68 -0.63 -16.56
CA ASP A 563 -28.23 -0.85 -16.47
C ASP A 563 -27.66 -1.41 -17.79
N VAL A 564 -26.56 -0.84 -18.28
CA VAL A 564 -25.91 -1.22 -19.54
C VAL A 564 -24.40 -1.24 -19.36
N ALA A 565 -23.68 -1.92 -20.26
CA ALA A 565 -22.22 -1.90 -20.29
C ALA A 565 -21.70 -1.54 -21.69
N LEU A 566 -20.61 -0.79 -21.77
CA LEU A 566 -19.98 -0.44 -23.04
C LEU A 566 -19.53 -1.67 -23.83
N GLY A 567 -19.42 -1.52 -25.14
CA GLY A 567 -18.83 -2.54 -26.00
C GLY A 567 -17.42 -2.96 -25.52
N GLY A 568 -17.05 -4.20 -25.84
CA GLY A 568 -15.87 -4.85 -25.25
C GLY A 568 -16.15 -5.49 -23.88
N LEU A 569 -17.05 -4.94 -23.05
CA LEU A 569 -17.36 -5.47 -21.70
C LEU A 569 -18.85 -5.79 -21.47
N SER A 570 -19.66 -5.79 -22.51
CA SER A 570 -21.09 -6.16 -22.47
C SER A 570 -21.36 -7.59 -22.94
N GLY A 571 -22.62 -8.03 -22.81
CA GLY A 571 -23.11 -9.31 -23.32
C GLY A 571 -22.65 -10.50 -22.47
N LEU A 572 -23.09 -11.70 -22.84
CA LEU A 572 -22.82 -12.92 -22.07
C LEU A 572 -23.28 -12.75 -20.62
N THR A 573 -22.44 -13.06 -19.65
CA THR A 573 -22.76 -12.86 -18.23
C THR A 573 -22.75 -11.39 -17.80
N SER A 574 -22.42 -10.43 -18.66
CA SER A 574 -22.47 -8.98 -18.38
C SER A 574 -23.85 -8.38 -18.70
N GLN A 575 -24.00 -7.06 -18.54
CA GLN A 575 -25.19 -6.32 -18.96
C GLN A 575 -25.36 -6.29 -20.49
N PRO A 576 -26.57 -6.02 -21.00
CA PRO A 576 -26.79 -5.70 -22.41
C PRO A 576 -25.90 -4.56 -22.92
N ASN A 577 -25.52 -4.63 -24.19
CA ASN A 577 -24.59 -3.69 -24.82
C ASN A 577 -25.17 -2.28 -24.89
N PHE A 578 -24.50 -1.31 -24.25
CA PHE A 578 -24.94 0.08 -24.15
C PHE A 578 -25.16 0.69 -25.53
N ASN A 579 -24.17 0.62 -26.42
CA ASN A 579 -24.23 1.17 -27.76
C ASN A 579 -25.44 0.62 -28.54
N SER A 580 -25.68 -0.69 -28.47
CA SER A 580 -26.82 -1.34 -29.12
C SER A 580 -28.15 -0.93 -28.51
N ILE A 581 -28.24 -0.75 -27.19
CA ILE A 581 -29.48 -0.31 -26.54
C ILE A 581 -29.79 1.15 -26.89
N VAL A 582 -28.79 2.03 -26.97
CA VAL A 582 -28.99 3.41 -27.43
C VAL A 582 -29.50 3.42 -28.87
N GLU A 583 -28.86 2.66 -29.76
CA GLU A 583 -29.26 2.56 -31.17
C GLU A 583 -30.68 1.97 -31.33
N MET A 584 -30.99 0.91 -30.57
CA MET A 584 -32.34 0.32 -30.52
C MET A 584 -33.41 1.35 -30.16
N MET A 585 -33.04 2.36 -29.38
CA MET A 585 -33.96 3.39 -28.93
C MET A 585 -34.03 4.61 -29.85
N ALA A 586 -33.18 4.75 -30.88
CA ALA A 586 -33.04 5.98 -31.67
C ALA A 586 -34.38 6.55 -32.21
N ASP A 587 -35.27 5.69 -32.71
CA ASP A 587 -36.60 6.09 -33.23
C ASP A 587 -37.74 6.01 -32.20
N HIS A 588 -37.43 5.62 -30.96
CA HIS A 588 -38.43 5.46 -29.91
C HIS A 588 -38.73 6.79 -29.20
N LYS A 589 -39.99 7.03 -28.84
CA LYS A 589 -40.46 8.28 -28.18
C LYS A 589 -39.81 8.60 -26.83
N ARG A 590 -39.13 7.63 -26.21
CA ARG A 590 -38.43 7.76 -24.93
C ARG A 590 -36.91 7.83 -25.09
N HIS A 591 -36.37 7.95 -26.30
CA HIS A 591 -34.91 7.95 -26.51
C HIS A 591 -34.21 9.07 -25.73
N GLN A 592 -32.96 8.80 -25.38
CA GLN A 592 -32.03 9.80 -24.86
C GLN A 592 -30.82 9.88 -25.79
N ASP A 593 -30.45 11.09 -26.18
CA ASP A 593 -29.39 11.32 -27.16
C ASP A 593 -28.02 10.99 -26.58
N PHE A 594 -27.23 10.22 -27.33
CA PHE A 594 -25.82 9.96 -27.08
C PHE A 594 -25.03 10.14 -28.38
N ASN A 595 -23.81 10.65 -28.26
CA ASN A 595 -22.88 10.67 -29.38
C ASN A 595 -22.37 9.24 -29.61
N MET A 596 -22.93 8.54 -30.60
CA MET A 596 -22.59 7.15 -30.92
C MET A 596 -21.14 6.98 -31.39
N GLU A 597 -20.57 7.95 -32.10
CA GLU A 597 -19.16 7.89 -32.51
C GLU A 597 -18.24 7.88 -31.29
N SER A 598 -18.46 8.80 -30.35
CA SER A 598 -17.70 8.85 -29.09
C SER A 598 -17.92 7.59 -28.25
N LEU A 599 -19.16 7.12 -28.12
CA LEU A 599 -19.49 5.90 -27.37
C LEU A 599 -18.80 4.65 -27.95
N ASN A 600 -18.65 4.58 -29.28
CA ASN A 600 -17.91 3.53 -29.96
C ASN A 600 -16.40 3.63 -29.68
N GLN A 601 -15.82 4.83 -29.64
CA GLN A 601 -14.42 5.01 -29.26
C GLN A 601 -14.12 4.50 -27.83
N PHE A 602 -15.01 4.76 -26.86
CA PHE A 602 -14.90 4.17 -25.52
C PHE A 602 -15.03 2.65 -25.54
N SER A 603 -15.88 2.10 -26.39
CA SER A 603 -16.01 0.65 -26.55
C SER A 603 -14.73 0.02 -27.10
N THR A 604 -14.11 0.65 -28.10
CA THR A 604 -12.81 0.22 -28.64
C THR A 604 -11.72 0.26 -27.58
N TYR A 605 -11.67 1.30 -26.74
CA TYR A 605 -10.75 1.36 -25.61
C TYR A 605 -10.91 0.14 -24.70
N TRP A 606 -12.14 -0.18 -24.31
CA TRP A 606 -12.42 -1.29 -23.41
C TRP A 606 -12.20 -2.67 -24.04
N GLU A 607 -12.44 -2.82 -25.33
CA GLU A 607 -12.10 -4.03 -26.10
C GLU A 607 -10.59 -4.29 -26.07
N THR A 608 -9.77 -3.28 -26.36
CA THR A 608 -8.31 -3.40 -26.27
C THR A 608 -7.85 -3.69 -24.84
N VAL A 609 -8.38 -2.97 -23.84
CA VAL A 609 -8.01 -3.20 -22.43
C VAL A 609 -8.39 -4.60 -21.96
N ARG A 610 -9.56 -5.12 -22.36
CA ARG A 610 -10.02 -6.46 -21.99
C ARG A 610 -9.02 -7.55 -22.39
N GLU A 611 -8.28 -7.36 -23.48
CA GLU A 611 -7.24 -8.30 -23.88
C GLU A 611 -6.17 -8.53 -22.81
N TYR A 612 -5.88 -7.50 -22.00
CA TYR A 612 -4.90 -7.58 -20.91
C TYR A 612 -5.37 -8.50 -19.78
N TYR A 613 -6.68 -8.77 -19.71
CA TYR A 613 -7.34 -9.57 -18.69
C TYR A 613 -7.74 -10.97 -19.17
N TYR A 614 -7.25 -11.41 -20.34
CA TYR A 614 -7.60 -12.71 -20.91
C TYR A 614 -7.45 -13.93 -19.97
N PRO A 615 -6.52 -13.99 -18.98
CA PRO A 615 -6.44 -15.12 -18.06
C PRO A 615 -7.66 -15.26 -17.14
N PHE A 616 -8.45 -14.18 -16.99
CA PHE A 616 -9.56 -14.06 -16.06
C PHE A 616 -10.93 -14.17 -16.73
N GLU A 617 -10.97 -14.45 -18.04
CA GLU A 617 -12.20 -14.61 -18.80
C GLU A 617 -13.09 -15.73 -18.24
N SER A 618 -14.39 -15.46 -18.16
CA SER A 618 -15.43 -16.44 -17.75
C SER A 618 -15.42 -17.73 -18.58
N GLY A 619 -14.96 -17.63 -19.84
CA GLY A 619 -14.89 -18.73 -20.79
C GLY A 619 -16.22 -19.08 -21.45
N LEU A 620 -17.29 -18.31 -21.22
CA LEU A 620 -18.51 -18.40 -22.01
C LEU A 620 -18.29 -17.70 -23.37
N LYS A 621 -18.66 -18.33 -24.48
CA LYS A 621 -18.43 -17.79 -25.84
C LYS A 621 -19.68 -17.17 -26.48
N ALA A 622 -20.86 -17.59 -26.05
CA ALA A 622 -22.15 -17.12 -26.53
C ALA A 622 -23.18 -17.23 -25.39
N GLY A 623 -24.31 -16.54 -25.49
CA GLY A 623 -25.40 -16.69 -24.52
C GLY A 623 -25.95 -18.12 -24.48
N THR A 624 -26.54 -18.47 -23.35
CA THR A 624 -27.10 -19.80 -23.09
C THR A 624 -28.46 -19.73 -22.40
N ALA A 625 -29.42 -20.53 -22.89
CA ALA A 625 -30.73 -20.67 -22.27
C ALA A 625 -30.71 -21.57 -21.01
N GLU A 626 -29.62 -22.28 -20.75
CA GLU A 626 -29.49 -23.13 -19.55
C GLU A 626 -29.61 -22.34 -18.24
N VAL A 627 -29.36 -21.03 -18.29
CA VAL A 627 -29.53 -20.14 -17.15
C VAL A 627 -30.95 -20.16 -16.58
N PHE A 628 -31.98 -20.40 -17.40
CA PHE A 628 -33.36 -20.55 -16.93
C PHE A 628 -33.60 -21.85 -16.14
N ARG A 629 -32.68 -22.82 -16.22
CA ARG A 629 -32.72 -24.05 -15.43
C ARG A 629 -31.91 -23.92 -14.16
N HIS A 630 -30.64 -23.55 -14.27
CA HIS A 630 -29.71 -23.55 -13.14
C HIS A 630 -29.70 -22.23 -12.34
N GLU A 631 -30.16 -21.13 -12.94
CA GLU A 631 -30.27 -19.81 -12.29
C GLU A 631 -28.96 -19.36 -11.61
N ILE A 632 -27.81 -19.62 -12.26
CA ILE A 632 -26.49 -19.23 -11.74
C ILE A 632 -26.24 -17.77 -12.17
N PRO A 633 -26.01 -16.84 -11.22
CA PRO A 633 -25.70 -15.45 -11.55
C PRO A 633 -24.38 -15.30 -12.30
N GLY A 634 -24.25 -14.24 -13.09
CA GLY A 634 -23.07 -13.99 -13.93
C GLY A 634 -21.74 -14.08 -13.17
N GLY A 635 -21.60 -13.31 -12.09
CA GLY A 635 -20.38 -13.34 -11.26
C GLY A 635 -20.12 -14.70 -10.56
N GLN A 636 -21.15 -15.51 -10.28
CA GLN A 636 -20.96 -16.85 -9.72
C GLN A 636 -20.46 -17.81 -10.81
N TYR A 637 -20.97 -17.69 -12.04
CA TYR A 637 -20.55 -18.53 -13.16
C TYR A 637 -19.04 -18.42 -13.42
N SER A 638 -18.53 -17.20 -13.45
CA SER A 638 -17.10 -16.91 -13.67
C SER A 638 -16.19 -17.37 -12.53
N ASN A 639 -16.74 -17.57 -11.33
CA ASN A 639 -16.01 -18.14 -10.19
C ASN A 639 -16.09 -19.67 -10.13
N LEU A 640 -17.24 -20.27 -10.49
CA LEU A 640 -17.51 -21.69 -10.32
C LEU A 640 -16.63 -22.55 -11.23
N LYS A 641 -16.37 -22.12 -12.47
CA LYS A 641 -15.55 -22.88 -13.42
C LYS A 641 -14.07 -22.94 -13.02
N PRO A 642 -13.41 -21.84 -12.60
CA PRO A 642 -12.09 -21.91 -11.98
C PRO A 642 -12.04 -22.79 -10.73
N GLN A 643 -13.07 -22.76 -9.87
CA GLN A 643 -13.15 -23.62 -8.68
C GLN A 643 -13.24 -25.10 -9.07
N ALA A 644 -14.10 -25.45 -10.03
CA ALA A 644 -14.19 -26.81 -10.57
C ALA A 644 -12.85 -27.28 -11.12
N ARG A 645 -12.14 -26.44 -11.89
CA ARG A 645 -10.77 -26.74 -12.37
C ARG A 645 -9.78 -26.99 -11.24
N ALA A 646 -9.82 -26.18 -10.18
CA ALA A 646 -8.93 -26.34 -9.03
C ALA A 646 -9.17 -27.66 -8.28
N LEU A 647 -10.39 -28.19 -8.32
CA LEU A 647 -10.77 -29.49 -7.74
C LEU A 647 -10.62 -30.66 -8.72
N GLY A 648 -10.15 -30.43 -9.95
CA GLY A 648 -10.02 -31.46 -10.97
C GLY A 648 -11.36 -31.91 -11.60
N LEU A 649 -12.43 -31.13 -11.45
CA LEU A 649 -13.80 -31.42 -11.93
C LEU A 649 -14.17 -30.60 -13.18
N ALA A 650 -13.17 -30.18 -13.96
CA ALA A 650 -13.36 -29.26 -15.08
C ALA A 650 -14.22 -29.84 -16.22
N ASP A 651 -14.08 -31.15 -16.44
CA ASP A 651 -14.78 -31.99 -17.41
C ASP A 651 -16.22 -32.32 -16.97
N GLN A 652 -16.54 -32.14 -15.68
CA GLN A 652 -17.87 -32.38 -15.11
C GLN A 652 -18.66 -31.08 -14.87
N PHE A 653 -18.31 -29.99 -15.56
CA PHE A 653 -18.95 -28.70 -15.33
C PHE A 653 -20.46 -28.72 -15.59
N ASP A 654 -20.91 -29.48 -16.59
CA ASP A 654 -22.34 -29.64 -16.86
C ASP A 654 -23.05 -30.35 -15.69
N ARG A 655 -22.44 -31.39 -15.11
CA ARG A 655 -22.96 -32.05 -13.89
C ARG A 655 -23.05 -31.07 -12.72
N ILE A 656 -22.07 -30.17 -12.58
CA ILE A 656 -22.06 -29.14 -11.54
C ILE A 656 -23.22 -28.14 -11.73
N THR A 657 -23.55 -27.73 -12.96
CA THR A 657 -24.69 -26.82 -13.17
C THR A 657 -26.03 -27.51 -12.91
N GLU A 658 -26.16 -28.82 -13.15
CA GLU A 658 -27.36 -29.57 -12.74
C GLU A 658 -27.45 -29.71 -11.23
N ALA A 659 -26.35 -30.09 -10.57
CA ALA A 659 -26.29 -30.18 -9.11
C ALA A 659 -26.62 -28.82 -8.45
N TYR A 660 -26.21 -27.70 -9.07
CA TYR A 660 -26.58 -26.37 -8.60
C TYR A 660 -28.11 -26.14 -8.64
N ALA A 661 -28.79 -26.59 -9.69
CA ALA A 661 -30.25 -26.55 -9.78
C ALA A 661 -30.91 -27.47 -8.74
N GLU A 662 -30.39 -28.69 -8.56
CA GLU A 662 -30.86 -29.66 -7.56
C GLU A 662 -30.73 -29.08 -6.13
N VAL A 663 -29.58 -28.48 -5.81
CA VAL A 663 -29.31 -27.85 -4.51
C VAL A 663 -30.26 -26.68 -4.25
N ASN A 664 -30.55 -25.86 -5.27
CA ASN A 664 -31.52 -24.77 -5.10
C ASN A 664 -32.87 -25.30 -4.61
N MET A 665 -33.35 -26.37 -5.24
CA MET A 665 -34.62 -27.00 -4.84
C MET A 665 -34.52 -27.67 -3.47
N LEU A 666 -33.40 -28.35 -3.18
CA LEU A 666 -33.11 -28.96 -1.88
C LEU A 666 -33.12 -27.92 -0.74
N PHE A 667 -32.64 -26.70 -1.00
CA PHE A 667 -32.64 -25.59 -0.05
C PHE A 667 -33.98 -24.85 0.04
N GLY A 668 -34.99 -25.32 -0.70
CA GLY A 668 -36.36 -24.80 -0.66
C GLY A 668 -36.64 -23.68 -1.67
N ASP A 669 -35.92 -23.63 -2.79
CA ASP A 669 -36.00 -22.62 -3.85
C ASP A 669 -35.71 -21.20 -3.33
N ILE A 670 -34.44 -20.81 -3.34
CA ILE A 670 -33.95 -19.56 -2.73
C ILE A 670 -33.56 -18.52 -3.79
N VAL A 671 -33.56 -17.25 -3.38
CA VAL A 671 -32.88 -16.19 -4.14
C VAL A 671 -31.37 -16.47 -4.11
N LYS A 672 -30.74 -16.45 -5.29
CA LYS A 672 -29.33 -16.81 -5.47
C LYS A 672 -28.54 -15.62 -5.98
N VAL A 673 -27.91 -14.90 -5.08
CA VAL A 673 -26.99 -13.78 -5.36
C VAL A 673 -25.93 -13.77 -4.27
N THR A 674 -24.77 -13.17 -4.47
CA THR A 674 -23.71 -13.23 -3.44
C THR A 674 -24.20 -12.67 -2.09
N PRO A 675 -24.05 -13.39 -0.97
CA PRO A 675 -23.36 -14.68 -0.81
C PRO A 675 -24.21 -15.97 -0.95
N SER A 676 -25.55 -15.92 -1.03
CA SER A 676 -26.38 -17.13 -1.17
C SER A 676 -26.08 -17.98 -2.42
N SER A 677 -25.70 -17.35 -3.54
CA SER A 677 -25.25 -18.08 -4.74
C SER A 677 -23.99 -18.91 -4.51
N LYS A 678 -23.07 -18.43 -3.66
CA LYS A 678 -21.88 -19.17 -3.28
C LYS A 678 -22.25 -20.40 -2.45
N VAL A 679 -23.20 -20.27 -1.53
CA VAL A 679 -23.66 -21.40 -0.69
C VAL A 679 -24.18 -22.54 -1.56
N VAL A 680 -24.98 -22.23 -2.58
CA VAL A 680 -25.48 -23.21 -3.54
C VAL A 680 -24.32 -23.80 -4.37
N GLY A 681 -23.37 -22.96 -4.80
CA GLY A 681 -22.18 -23.39 -5.55
C GLY A 681 -21.27 -24.34 -4.77
N ASP A 682 -20.96 -24.01 -3.51
CA ASP A 682 -20.11 -24.83 -2.64
C ASP A 682 -20.77 -26.20 -2.38
N MET A 683 -22.09 -26.22 -2.15
CA MET A 683 -22.84 -27.47 -1.99
C MET A 683 -22.89 -28.29 -3.29
N ALA A 684 -23.07 -27.64 -4.44
CA ALA A 684 -23.07 -28.33 -5.73
C ALA A 684 -21.70 -28.98 -6.03
N LEU A 685 -20.60 -28.25 -5.83
CA LEU A 685 -19.24 -28.78 -5.94
C LEU A 685 -19.00 -29.93 -4.96
N TYR A 686 -19.45 -29.78 -3.71
CA TYR A 686 -19.35 -30.82 -2.69
C TYR A 686 -20.10 -32.09 -3.10
N MET A 687 -21.34 -31.96 -3.59
CA MET A 687 -22.14 -33.09 -4.05
C MET A 687 -21.47 -33.81 -5.23
N VAL A 688 -21.01 -33.08 -6.24
CA VAL A 688 -20.34 -33.68 -7.40
C VAL A 688 -19.01 -34.32 -7.02
N SER A 689 -18.20 -33.65 -6.18
CA SER A 689 -16.90 -34.19 -5.73
C SER A 689 -17.02 -35.47 -4.91
N ASN A 690 -18.16 -35.72 -4.27
CA ASN A 690 -18.40 -36.88 -3.41
C ASN A 690 -19.42 -37.86 -4.02
N ASP A 691 -19.80 -37.68 -5.28
CA ASP A 691 -20.79 -38.50 -6.00
C ASP A 691 -22.13 -38.65 -5.23
N LEU A 692 -22.63 -37.53 -4.71
CA LEU A 692 -23.86 -37.48 -3.90
C LEU A 692 -25.04 -36.95 -4.71
N THR A 693 -26.20 -37.60 -4.57
CA THR A 693 -27.48 -37.05 -5.01
C THR A 693 -28.15 -36.23 -3.89
N ALA A 694 -29.16 -35.41 -4.23
CA ALA A 694 -29.95 -34.71 -3.22
C ALA A 694 -30.64 -35.67 -2.23
N GLN A 695 -30.98 -36.88 -2.67
CA GLN A 695 -31.55 -37.92 -1.82
C GLN A 695 -30.49 -38.51 -0.87
N ASP A 696 -29.26 -38.73 -1.33
CA ASP A 696 -28.15 -39.15 -0.46
C ASP A 696 -27.89 -38.14 0.66
N VAL A 697 -27.98 -36.84 0.38
CA VAL A 697 -27.86 -35.79 1.41
C VAL A 697 -28.94 -35.93 2.48
N MET A 698 -30.16 -36.28 2.08
CA MET A 698 -31.28 -36.46 3.01
C MET A 698 -31.19 -37.76 3.82
N ASP A 699 -30.62 -38.81 3.25
CA ASP A 699 -30.57 -40.15 3.84
C ASP A 699 -29.30 -40.39 4.67
N LYS A 700 -28.16 -39.86 4.22
CA LYS A 700 -26.84 -40.05 4.83
C LYS A 700 -26.29 -38.79 5.49
N GLY A 701 -27.00 -37.66 5.42
CA GLY A 701 -26.46 -36.35 5.81
C GLY A 701 -26.01 -36.22 7.27
N GLU A 702 -26.52 -37.03 8.20
CA GLU A 702 -26.10 -37.00 9.61
C GLU A 702 -24.61 -37.38 9.78
N THR A 703 -24.08 -38.24 8.90
CA THR A 703 -22.68 -38.67 8.91
C THR A 703 -21.77 -37.81 8.04
N LEU A 704 -22.33 -36.93 7.21
CA LEU A 704 -21.58 -36.03 6.33
C LEU A 704 -21.08 -34.78 7.07
N ASN A 705 -20.01 -34.19 6.53
CA ASN A 705 -19.48 -32.90 6.94
C ASN A 705 -19.67 -31.90 5.80
N PHE A 706 -20.62 -30.99 5.98
CA PHE A 706 -20.98 -30.01 4.95
C PHE A 706 -19.99 -28.84 4.88
N PRO A 707 -19.89 -28.17 3.72
CA PRO A 707 -19.13 -26.93 3.59
C PRO A 707 -19.57 -25.88 4.62
N GLU A 708 -18.61 -25.11 5.15
CA GLU A 708 -18.86 -24.12 6.20
C GLU A 708 -19.90 -23.07 5.78
N SER A 709 -19.89 -22.66 4.52
CA SER A 709 -20.87 -21.72 3.95
C SER A 709 -22.31 -22.24 4.05
N VAL A 710 -22.52 -23.54 3.86
CA VAL A 710 -23.82 -24.21 3.98
C VAL A 710 -24.25 -24.25 5.44
N VAL A 711 -23.35 -24.63 6.35
CA VAL A 711 -23.64 -24.66 7.79
C VAL A 711 -24.03 -23.26 8.30
N ASN A 712 -23.26 -22.24 7.94
CA ASN A 712 -23.52 -20.84 8.36
C ASN A 712 -24.82 -20.29 7.75
N PHE A 713 -25.13 -20.63 6.50
CA PHE A 713 -26.42 -20.28 5.88
C PHE A 713 -27.60 -20.88 6.65
N PHE A 714 -27.59 -22.19 6.90
CA PHE A 714 -28.67 -22.86 7.64
C PHE A 714 -28.75 -22.43 9.10
N LYS A 715 -27.66 -21.91 9.67
CA LYS A 715 -27.66 -21.28 11.00
C LYS A 715 -28.39 -19.93 10.98
N GLY A 716 -28.54 -19.29 9.83
CA GLY A 716 -29.17 -17.98 9.67
C GLY A 716 -28.19 -16.81 9.66
N ASP A 717 -26.89 -17.06 9.49
CA ASP A 717 -25.85 -16.02 9.45
C ASP A 717 -26.03 -15.06 8.24
N LEU A 718 -26.75 -15.49 7.20
CA LEU A 718 -27.10 -14.69 6.02
C LEU A 718 -28.53 -14.13 6.06
N GLY A 719 -29.24 -14.29 7.19
CA GLY A 719 -30.65 -13.95 7.33
C GLY A 719 -31.59 -15.12 7.06
N GLN A 720 -32.86 -14.81 6.82
CA GLN A 720 -33.94 -15.80 6.69
C GLN A 720 -34.44 -15.89 5.24
N PRO A 721 -34.49 -17.07 4.63
CA PRO A 721 -35.05 -17.24 3.29
C PRO A 721 -36.57 -17.09 3.31
N VAL A 722 -37.14 -16.66 2.17
CA VAL A 722 -38.59 -16.64 1.96
C VAL A 722 -39.17 -18.02 2.23
N GLY A 723 -40.19 -18.12 3.09
CA GLY A 723 -40.81 -19.39 3.50
C GLY A 723 -40.05 -20.18 4.57
N GLY A 724 -38.88 -19.72 5.03
CA GLY A 724 -38.04 -20.38 6.02
C GLY A 724 -37.23 -21.55 5.47
N PHE A 725 -36.37 -22.14 6.32
CA PHE A 725 -35.52 -23.27 5.94
C PHE A 725 -36.31 -24.60 5.95
N PRO A 726 -36.00 -25.57 5.06
CA PRO A 726 -36.52 -26.92 5.15
C PRO A 726 -36.08 -27.60 6.46
N LYS A 727 -37.01 -27.78 7.41
CA LYS A 727 -36.71 -28.15 8.81
C LYS A 727 -35.88 -29.44 8.97
N LYS A 728 -36.20 -30.49 8.19
CA LYS A 728 -35.46 -31.76 8.25
C LYS A 728 -34.01 -31.56 7.82
N LEU A 729 -33.79 -30.88 6.69
CA LEU A 729 -32.45 -30.60 6.18
C LEU A 729 -31.67 -29.65 7.10
N GLN A 730 -32.31 -28.63 7.65
CA GLN A 730 -31.68 -27.73 8.62
C GLN A 730 -31.15 -28.48 9.83
N LYS A 731 -31.92 -29.45 10.36
CA LYS A 731 -31.47 -30.30 11.47
C LYS A 731 -30.29 -31.20 11.08
N ILE A 732 -30.33 -31.80 9.88
CA ILE A 732 -29.23 -32.63 9.35
C ILE A 732 -27.92 -31.82 9.27
N ILE A 733 -27.99 -30.60 8.73
CA ILE A 733 -26.81 -29.75 8.50
C ILE A 733 -26.27 -29.16 9.82
N LEU A 734 -27.15 -28.67 10.69
CA LEU A 734 -26.75 -28.00 11.93
C LEU A 734 -26.38 -28.97 13.04
N LYS A 735 -26.90 -30.20 13.01
CA LYS A 735 -26.76 -31.16 14.10
C LYS A 735 -27.24 -30.50 15.40
N ASP A 736 -26.35 -30.28 16.37
CA ASP A 736 -26.67 -29.65 17.66
C ASP A 736 -26.54 -28.11 17.68
N LYS A 737 -26.16 -27.48 16.56
CA LYS A 737 -26.01 -26.01 16.50
C LYS A 737 -27.39 -25.32 16.48
N LYS A 738 -27.56 -24.31 17.34
CA LYS A 738 -28.79 -23.51 17.43
C LYS A 738 -28.87 -22.47 16.29
N PRO A 739 -29.95 -22.44 15.48
CA PRO A 739 -30.14 -21.42 14.45
C PRO A 739 -30.63 -20.07 15.02
N TYR A 740 -30.33 -18.99 14.32
CA TYR A 740 -30.91 -17.66 14.53
C TYR A 740 -32.32 -17.56 13.95
N THR A 741 -33.13 -16.66 14.52
CA THR A 741 -34.51 -16.38 14.06
C THR A 741 -34.74 -14.90 13.70
N ASP A 742 -33.78 -14.06 14.01
CA ASP A 742 -33.72 -12.61 13.85
C ASP A 742 -32.39 -12.20 13.18
N ARG A 743 -32.11 -10.90 13.09
CA ARG A 743 -30.93 -10.40 12.37
C ARG A 743 -29.65 -10.83 13.12
N PRO A 744 -28.65 -11.42 12.44
CA PRO A 744 -27.40 -11.80 13.09
C PRO A 744 -26.68 -10.60 13.71
N ASN A 745 -26.79 -9.41 13.10
CA ASN A 745 -26.22 -8.16 13.59
C ASN A 745 -26.83 -7.69 14.93
N ALA A 746 -28.08 -8.06 15.23
CA ALA A 746 -28.76 -7.62 16.46
C ALA A 746 -28.17 -8.26 17.72
N HIS A 747 -27.36 -9.31 17.57
CA HIS A 747 -26.64 -9.99 18.65
C HIS A 747 -25.20 -9.49 18.82
N MET A 748 -24.83 -8.40 18.16
CA MET A 748 -23.49 -7.83 18.20
C MET A 748 -23.51 -6.50 18.94
N GLU A 749 -22.59 -6.34 19.88
CA GLU A 749 -22.40 -5.06 20.57
C GLU A 749 -21.84 -4.00 19.61
N PRO A 750 -22.27 -2.73 19.73
CA PRO A 750 -21.67 -1.62 18.99
C PRO A 750 -20.17 -1.49 19.25
N VAL A 751 -19.40 -1.12 18.21
CA VAL A 751 -17.96 -0.86 18.34
C VAL A 751 -17.73 0.56 18.84
N ASP A 752 -16.87 0.75 19.84
CA ASP A 752 -16.31 2.08 20.14
C ASP A 752 -15.33 2.46 19.02
N MET A 753 -15.78 3.34 18.12
CA MET A 753 -15.03 3.68 16.91
C MET A 753 -13.76 4.47 17.20
N ASP A 754 -13.77 5.32 18.23
CA ASP A 754 -12.62 6.16 18.55
C ASP A 754 -11.52 5.31 19.19
N GLU A 755 -11.87 4.44 20.14
CA GLU A 755 -10.91 3.52 20.75
C GLU A 755 -10.34 2.55 19.70
N ALA A 756 -11.20 1.94 18.88
CA ALA A 756 -10.78 0.99 17.87
C ALA A 756 -9.91 1.63 16.77
N PHE A 757 -10.24 2.87 16.35
CA PHE A 757 -9.43 3.59 15.38
C PHE A 757 -8.06 3.98 15.94
N ASN A 758 -7.99 4.44 17.20
CA ASN A 758 -6.72 4.74 17.86
C ASN A 758 -5.84 3.48 18.01
N ALA A 759 -6.43 2.33 18.34
CA ALA A 759 -5.72 1.05 18.39
C ALA A 759 -5.19 0.64 17.00
N PHE A 760 -5.99 0.84 15.95
CA PHE A 760 -5.60 0.60 14.57
C PHE A 760 -4.42 1.50 14.14
N LEU A 761 -4.48 2.80 14.43
CA LEU A 761 -3.38 3.74 14.15
C LEU A 761 -2.10 3.33 14.88
N LYS A 762 -2.20 3.01 16.18
CA LYS A 762 -1.05 2.55 16.98
C LYS A 762 -0.38 1.31 16.38
N LYS A 763 -1.16 0.38 15.82
CA LYS A 763 -0.63 -0.85 15.21
C LYS A 763 -0.01 -0.61 13.84
N TYR A 764 -0.69 0.13 12.95
CA TYR A 764 -0.34 0.16 11.52
C TYR A 764 0.37 1.44 11.07
N GLN A 765 0.11 2.60 11.68
CA GLN A 765 0.68 3.90 11.27
C GLN A 765 2.22 3.96 11.36
N PRO A 766 2.90 3.41 12.39
CA PRO A 766 4.35 3.59 12.57
C PRO A 766 5.22 3.05 11.42
N LYS A 767 4.69 2.12 10.62
CA LYS A 767 5.42 1.52 9.49
C LYS A 767 4.92 2.01 8.13
N PHE A 768 3.82 2.76 8.09
CA PHE A 768 3.14 3.12 6.86
C PHE A 768 3.65 4.45 6.30
N ASP A 769 3.75 4.55 4.99
CA ASP A 769 4.39 5.69 4.30
C ASP A 769 3.43 6.83 3.91
N ARG A 770 2.16 6.71 4.35
CA ARG A 770 1.15 7.75 4.33
C ARG A 770 0.34 7.74 5.63
N GLU A 771 -0.40 8.82 5.86
CA GLU A 771 -1.39 8.87 6.93
C GLU A 771 -2.52 7.87 6.64
N LEU A 772 -2.87 7.09 7.67
CA LEU A 772 -3.98 6.17 7.65
C LEU A 772 -5.27 6.92 7.98
N ALA A 773 -6.24 6.82 7.09
CA ALA A 773 -7.53 7.46 7.25
C ALA A 773 -8.52 6.53 7.96
N PHE A 774 -9.62 7.09 8.45
CA PHE A 774 -10.72 6.31 9.00
C PHE A 774 -11.30 5.30 8.00
N THR A 775 -11.22 5.57 6.69
CA THR A 775 -11.60 4.63 5.63
C THR A 775 -10.68 3.41 5.53
N ASP A 776 -9.39 3.54 5.88
CA ASP A 776 -8.49 2.40 6.02
C ASP A 776 -8.91 1.51 7.20
N PHE A 777 -9.32 2.13 8.30
CA PHE A 777 -9.86 1.43 9.45
C PHE A 777 -11.16 0.69 9.12
N LEU A 778 -12.08 1.30 8.36
CA LEU A 778 -13.30 0.60 7.90
C LEU A 778 -12.97 -0.59 7.00
N SER A 779 -11.96 -0.48 6.13
CA SER A 779 -11.47 -1.61 5.35
C SER A 779 -10.96 -2.74 6.25
N TYR A 780 -10.20 -2.40 7.31
CA TYR A 780 -9.73 -3.35 8.31
C TYR A 780 -10.88 -3.99 9.09
N MET A 781 -11.90 -3.23 9.51
CA MET A 781 -13.06 -3.75 10.24
C MET A 781 -13.86 -4.75 9.41
N LEU A 782 -13.98 -4.51 8.10
CA LEU A 782 -14.69 -5.40 7.19
C LEU A 782 -13.84 -6.63 6.79
N TYR A 783 -12.53 -6.45 6.64
CA TYR A 783 -11.60 -7.45 6.09
C TYR A 783 -10.22 -7.46 6.80
N PRO A 784 -10.14 -7.83 8.09
CA PRO A 784 -8.92 -7.61 8.89
C PRO A 784 -7.70 -8.37 8.35
N LYS A 785 -7.87 -9.64 7.98
CA LYS A 785 -6.80 -10.47 7.41
C LYS A 785 -6.34 -9.99 6.04
N VAL A 786 -7.29 -9.59 5.18
CA VAL A 786 -6.99 -9.11 3.82
C VAL A 786 -6.28 -7.78 3.90
N TYR A 787 -6.78 -6.87 4.73
CA TYR A 787 -6.16 -5.57 4.95
C TYR A 787 -4.71 -5.72 5.41
N GLU A 788 -4.43 -6.62 6.36
CA GLU A 788 -3.06 -6.88 6.83
C GLU A 788 -2.15 -7.44 5.72
N GLN A 789 -2.68 -8.31 4.86
CA GLN A 789 -1.97 -8.79 3.67
C GLN A 789 -1.65 -7.65 2.69
N THR A 790 -2.66 -6.84 2.33
CA THR A 790 -2.49 -5.68 1.42
C THR A 790 -1.54 -4.65 2.01
N TRP A 791 -1.61 -4.40 3.32
CA TRP A 791 -0.70 -3.50 4.03
C TRP A 791 0.75 -4.00 3.95
N ASN A 792 0.99 -5.29 4.18
CA ASN A 792 2.32 -5.89 4.01
C ASN A 792 2.83 -5.77 2.56
N MET A 793 1.95 -6.01 1.58
CA MET A 793 2.29 -5.82 0.17
C MET A 793 2.64 -4.36 -0.15
N HIS A 794 1.94 -3.38 0.41
CA HIS A 794 2.28 -1.96 0.27
C HIS A 794 3.58 -1.58 0.96
N LEU A 795 3.90 -2.17 2.12
CA LEU A 795 5.20 -1.99 2.76
C LEU A 795 6.34 -2.46 1.85
N GLN A 796 6.16 -3.59 1.20
CA GLN A 796 7.16 -4.20 0.33
C GLN A 796 7.27 -3.52 -1.05
N PHE A 797 6.14 -3.25 -1.70
CA PHE A 797 6.04 -2.89 -3.11
C PHE A 797 5.42 -1.51 -3.37
N GLY A 798 4.89 -0.85 -2.35
CA GLY A 798 4.30 0.49 -2.46
C GLY A 798 2.97 0.48 -3.18
N ASP A 799 2.61 1.62 -3.77
CA ASP A 799 1.35 1.81 -4.50
C ASP A 799 1.40 1.14 -5.87
N MET A 800 1.03 -0.14 -5.90
CA MET A 800 1.01 -0.95 -7.12
C MET A 800 -0.10 -0.53 -8.10
N ALA A 801 -1.10 0.27 -7.67
CA ALA A 801 -2.16 0.77 -8.56
C ALA A 801 -1.60 1.67 -9.69
N ARG A 802 -0.41 2.24 -9.49
CA ARG A 802 0.30 3.11 -10.46
C ARG A 802 1.01 2.34 -11.57
N ILE A 803 1.30 1.05 -11.37
CA ILE A 803 2.00 0.22 -12.35
C ILE A 803 1.04 -0.09 -13.50
N PRO A 804 1.43 0.05 -14.78
CA PRO A 804 0.56 -0.28 -15.91
C PRO A 804 0.08 -1.75 -15.85
N THR A 805 -1.16 -2.01 -16.28
CA THR A 805 -1.81 -3.32 -16.13
C THR A 805 -1.06 -4.47 -16.78
N ARG A 806 -0.49 -4.26 -17.98
CA ARG A 806 0.38 -5.25 -18.62
C ARG A 806 1.56 -5.61 -17.70
N ASN A 807 2.27 -4.62 -17.19
CA ASN A 807 3.44 -4.86 -16.36
C ASN A 807 3.08 -5.40 -14.97
N PHE A 808 1.90 -5.07 -14.46
CA PHE A 808 1.38 -5.60 -13.20
C PHE A 808 1.16 -7.13 -13.24
N PHE A 809 0.60 -7.65 -14.34
CA PHE A 809 0.29 -9.07 -14.49
C PHE A 809 1.43 -9.89 -15.10
N TYR A 810 2.20 -9.31 -16.03
CA TYR A 810 3.12 -10.06 -16.88
C TYR A 810 4.59 -9.66 -16.71
N GLY A 811 4.88 -8.64 -15.91
CA GLY A 811 6.24 -8.14 -15.68
C GLY A 811 6.75 -7.30 -16.85
N MET A 812 8.03 -7.43 -17.17
CA MET A 812 8.67 -6.70 -18.27
C MET A 812 9.39 -7.65 -19.21
N GLU A 813 9.35 -7.34 -20.49
CA GLU A 813 10.18 -7.97 -21.51
C GLU A 813 11.58 -7.34 -21.56
N LEU A 814 12.55 -8.09 -22.08
CA LEU A 814 13.92 -7.60 -22.22
C LEU A 814 13.95 -6.35 -23.12
N ASN A 815 14.58 -5.28 -22.62
CA ASN A 815 14.63 -3.96 -23.25
C ASN A 815 13.29 -3.21 -23.33
N GLU A 816 12.20 -3.72 -22.76
CA GLU A 816 10.96 -2.97 -22.60
C GLU A 816 11.18 -1.76 -21.70
N GLU A 817 10.55 -0.64 -22.06
CA GLU A 817 10.51 0.58 -21.26
C GLU A 817 9.08 0.81 -20.77
N CYS A 818 8.95 1.06 -19.48
CA CYS A 818 7.70 1.29 -18.78
C CYS A 818 7.76 2.63 -18.05
N GLU A 819 6.74 3.45 -18.25
CA GLU A 819 6.53 4.72 -17.59
C GLU A 819 5.57 4.54 -16.40
N ILE A 820 5.96 5.02 -15.23
CA ILE A 820 5.16 4.92 -14.00
C ILE A 820 5.06 6.30 -13.35
N GLU A 821 3.87 6.88 -13.35
CA GLU A 821 3.58 8.12 -12.66
C GLU A 821 3.41 7.86 -11.15
N ILE A 822 4.38 8.28 -10.34
CA ILE A 822 4.39 8.07 -8.88
C ILE A 822 3.74 9.23 -8.10
N ALA A 823 3.57 10.38 -8.74
CA ALA A 823 2.80 11.54 -8.29
C ALA A 823 2.58 12.50 -9.49
N PRO A 824 1.63 13.44 -9.40
CA PRO A 824 1.46 14.47 -10.42
C PRO A 824 2.79 15.15 -10.80
N GLY A 825 3.15 15.08 -12.08
CA GLY A 825 4.40 15.64 -12.62
C GLY A 825 5.68 14.89 -12.21
N LYS A 826 5.57 13.70 -11.61
CA LYS A 826 6.70 12.85 -11.21
C LYS A 826 6.54 11.46 -11.80
N GLU A 827 7.32 11.20 -12.83
CA GLU A 827 7.36 9.93 -13.54
C GLU A 827 8.70 9.24 -13.33
N ILE A 828 8.66 7.91 -13.29
CA ILE A 828 9.84 7.08 -13.39
C ILE A 828 9.78 6.27 -14.68
N ILE A 829 10.88 6.28 -15.41
CA ILE A 829 11.11 5.48 -16.61
C ILE A 829 11.95 4.29 -16.19
N VAL A 830 11.37 3.10 -16.29
CA VAL A 830 11.98 1.83 -15.92
C VAL A 830 12.21 1.03 -17.20
N LYS A 831 13.42 0.55 -17.42
CA LYS A 831 13.76 -0.34 -18.53
C LYS A 831 14.42 -1.61 -18.03
N LEU A 832 13.90 -2.78 -18.41
CA LEU A 832 14.53 -4.06 -18.06
C LEU A 832 15.76 -4.30 -18.96
N LEU A 833 16.92 -4.52 -18.37
CA LEU A 833 18.18 -4.74 -19.10
C LEU A 833 18.55 -6.21 -19.21
N SER A 834 18.44 -6.97 -18.11
CA SER A 834 18.72 -8.42 -18.08
C SER A 834 18.27 -9.06 -16.77
N VAL A 835 18.17 -10.38 -16.76
CA VAL A 835 17.94 -11.22 -15.57
C VAL A 835 19.10 -12.20 -15.45
N GLY A 836 19.80 -12.18 -14.31
CA GLY A 836 20.91 -13.10 -14.05
C GLY A 836 20.48 -14.54 -13.79
N PRO A 837 21.41 -15.51 -13.90
CA PRO A 837 21.18 -16.85 -13.39
C PRO A 837 21.01 -16.82 -11.85
N PRO A 838 20.31 -17.81 -11.26
CA PRO A 838 20.21 -17.90 -9.81
C PRO A 838 21.57 -18.25 -9.21
N ASN A 839 21.90 -17.67 -8.07
CA ASN A 839 23.07 -18.05 -7.29
C ASN A 839 22.79 -19.32 -6.45
N ALA A 840 23.75 -19.73 -5.61
CA ALA A 840 23.62 -20.92 -4.76
C ALA A 840 22.49 -20.83 -3.71
N ASP A 841 22.03 -19.61 -3.40
CA ASP A 841 20.89 -19.34 -2.50
C ASP A 841 19.56 -19.21 -3.27
N GLY A 842 19.55 -19.38 -4.60
CA GLY A 842 18.35 -19.27 -5.44
C GLY A 842 17.97 -17.83 -5.79
N ILE A 843 18.84 -16.88 -5.47
CA ILE A 843 18.60 -15.47 -5.72
C ILE A 843 19.08 -15.14 -7.14
N ARG A 844 18.20 -14.50 -7.92
CA ARG A 844 18.53 -13.88 -9.20
C ARG A 844 18.71 -12.39 -9.02
N THR A 845 19.73 -11.82 -9.66
CA THR A 845 19.86 -10.36 -9.79
C THR A 845 19.21 -9.90 -11.09
N VAL A 846 18.21 -9.02 -10.98
CA VAL A 846 17.53 -8.36 -12.10
C VAL A 846 18.11 -6.97 -12.29
N PHE A 847 18.50 -6.65 -13.53
CA PHE A 847 19.11 -5.39 -13.89
C PHE A 847 18.11 -4.48 -14.60
N PHE A 848 17.87 -3.31 -14.03
CA PHE A 848 17.03 -2.27 -14.61
C PHE A 848 17.84 -1.01 -14.91
N LYS A 849 17.36 -0.19 -15.84
CA LYS A 849 17.72 1.23 -15.95
C LYS A 849 16.51 2.05 -15.49
N VAL A 850 16.67 2.82 -14.42
CA VAL A 850 15.63 3.64 -13.81
C VAL A 850 16.05 5.11 -13.90
N ASN A 851 15.31 5.94 -14.63
CA ASN A 851 15.65 7.35 -14.90
C ASN A 851 17.10 7.55 -15.35
N GLY A 852 17.57 6.70 -16.27
CA GLY A 852 18.93 6.75 -16.77
C GLY A 852 19.97 5.95 -15.98
N GLN A 853 19.65 5.45 -14.79
CA GLN A 853 20.61 4.82 -13.87
C GLN A 853 20.42 3.31 -13.76
N THR A 854 21.51 2.55 -13.79
CA THR A 854 21.46 1.11 -13.53
C THR A 854 21.08 0.83 -12.07
N ARG A 855 20.14 -0.10 -11.88
CA ARG A 855 19.68 -0.63 -10.60
C ARG A 855 19.70 -2.15 -10.66
N ASN A 856 20.19 -2.76 -9.59
CA ASN A 856 20.29 -4.20 -9.46
C ASN A 856 19.36 -4.59 -8.32
N ILE A 857 18.39 -5.45 -8.59
CA ILE A 857 17.42 -5.95 -7.61
C ILE A 857 17.62 -7.45 -7.46
N ASP A 858 17.88 -7.89 -6.24
CA ASP A 858 17.99 -9.31 -5.92
C ASP A 858 16.60 -9.86 -5.56
N VAL A 859 16.22 -10.95 -6.23
CA VAL A 859 14.91 -11.59 -6.09
C VAL A 859 15.11 -13.08 -5.84
N ASN A 860 14.47 -13.61 -4.81
CA ASN A 860 14.45 -15.06 -4.56
C ASN A 860 13.58 -15.74 -5.63
N ASP A 861 14.17 -16.66 -6.40
CA ASP A 861 13.45 -17.48 -7.38
C ASP A 861 12.73 -18.63 -6.66
N ARG A 862 11.43 -18.44 -6.43
CA ARG A 862 10.58 -19.36 -5.67
C ARG A 862 10.36 -20.70 -6.39
N SER A 863 10.75 -20.81 -7.67
CA SER A 863 10.71 -22.09 -8.39
C SER A 863 11.85 -23.03 -7.98
N LEU A 864 12.92 -22.51 -7.38
CA LEU A 864 14.06 -23.27 -6.93
C LEU A 864 13.86 -23.69 -5.47
N LYS A 865 13.72 -24.99 -5.22
CA LYS A 865 13.68 -25.54 -3.86
C LYS A 865 15.10 -25.64 -3.31
N ILE A 866 15.55 -24.60 -2.62
CA ILE A 866 16.86 -24.59 -1.96
C ILE A 866 16.63 -24.66 -0.46
N GLU A 867 17.00 -25.79 0.13
CA GLU A 867 17.00 -25.96 1.58
C GLU A 867 18.25 -25.28 2.15
N LYS A 868 18.07 -24.11 2.74
CA LYS A 868 19.13 -23.43 3.50
C LYS A 868 18.88 -23.62 4.99
N ALA A 869 19.90 -24.06 5.71
CA ALA A 869 19.89 -24.05 7.17
C ALA A 869 20.11 -22.60 7.64
N GLU A 870 19.03 -21.92 8.03
CA GLU A 870 19.13 -20.65 8.77
C GLU A 870 19.17 -20.92 10.28
N ASN A 871 19.87 -20.06 11.00
CA ASN A 871 19.85 -20.10 12.46
C ASN A 871 18.47 -19.70 12.96
N ILE A 872 17.95 -20.43 13.94
CA ILE A 872 16.68 -20.13 14.58
C ILE A 872 16.77 -18.74 15.21
N LYS A 873 15.76 -17.88 15.01
CA LYS A 873 15.66 -16.58 15.67
C LYS A 873 14.99 -16.69 17.03
N ILE A 874 15.26 -15.75 17.93
CA ILE A 874 14.50 -15.63 19.17
C ILE A 874 13.04 -15.22 18.90
N ASP A 875 12.14 -15.71 19.72
CA ASP A 875 10.77 -15.22 19.83
C ASP A 875 10.75 -14.03 20.79
N GLU A 876 10.41 -12.84 20.29
CA GLU A 876 10.34 -11.60 21.09
C GLU A 876 9.36 -11.72 22.28
N GLY A 877 8.37 -12.61 22.21
CA GLY A 877 7.45 -12.90 23.31
C GLY A 877 8.01 -13.82 24.40
N ASN A 878 9.21 -14.38 24.21
CA ASN A 878 9.79 -15.40 25.09
C ASN A 878 11.08 -14.93 25.76
N ALA A 879 10.95 -14.39 26.97
CA ALA A 879 12.08 -13.87 27.77
C ALA A 879 13.15 -14.91 28.13
N LYS A 880 12.91 -16.21 27.93
CA LYS A 880 13.87 -17.29 28.21
C LYS A 880 14.83 -17.56 27.05
N GLN A 881 14.65 -16.90 25.91
CA GLN A 881 15.50 -17.04 24.74
C GLN A 881 16.53 -15.90 24.71
N VAL A 882 17.81 -16.27 24.65
CA VAL A 882 18.92 -15.33 24.59
C VAL A 882 19.55 -15.41 23.20
N GLY A 883 19.36 -14.34 22.44
CA GLY A 883 19.86 -14.19 21.08
C GLY A 883 21.11 -13.32 20.98
N ALA A 884 21.73 -13.31 19.81
CA ALA A 884 22.82 -12.37 19.50
C ALA A 884 22.26 -10.94 19.35
N PRO A 885 22.76 -9.95 20.10
CA PRO A 885 22.19 -8.59 20.08
C PRO A 885 22.61 -7.75 18.86
N LEU A 886 23.56 -8.25 18.08
CA LEU A 886 24.09 -7.65 16.86
C LEU A 886 24.73 -8.73 15.98
N GLN A 887 24.88 -8.42 14.70
CA GLN A 887 25.62 -9.25 13.76
C GLN A 887 27.13 -9.24 14.09
N GLY A 888 27.75 -10.42 14.16
CA GLY A 888 29.16 -10.54 14.51
C GLY A 888 29.62 -12.00 14.55
N LEU A 889 30.82 -12.23 15.06
CA LEU A 889 31.36 -13.57 15.28
C LEU A 889 31.07 -14.00 16.72
N LEU A 890 30.45 -15.16 16.92
CA LEU A 890 30.34 -15.79 18.24
C LEU A 890 31.71 -16.32 18.66
N SER A 891 32.52 -15.49 19.30
CA SER A 891 33.93 -15.80 19.56
C SER A 891 34.12 -16.79 20.71
N LYS A 892 33.23 -16.79 21.70
CA LYS A 892 33.33 -17.66 22.87
C LYS A 892 32.00 -17.92 23.56
N ILE A 893 31.81 -19.12 24.12
CA ILE A 893 30.67 -19.51 24.97
C ILE A 893 31.22 -19.95 26.32
N PHE A 894 30.75 -19.33 27.40
CA PHE A 894 31.26 -19.56 28.76
C PHE A 894 30.53 -20.65 29.54
N VAL A 895 29.35 -21.06 29.06
CA VAL A 895 28.43 -21.94 29.80
C VAL A 895 28.18 -23.27 29.10
N LYS A 896 27.69 -24.25 29.85
CA LYS A 896 27.32 -25.58 29.36
C LYS A 896 25.85 -25.89 29.62
N LYS A 897 25.25 -26.77 28.82
CA LYS A 897 23.90 -27.28 29.06
C LYS A 897 23.80 -27.90 30.47
N GLY A 898 22.74 -27.55 31.20
CA GLY A 898 22.49 -27.97 32.59
C GLY A 898 23.22 -27.13 33.65
N GLN A 899 24.00 -26.12 33.26
CA GLN A 899 24.66 -25.23 34.22
C GLN A 899 23.65 -24.22 34.79
N THR A 900 23.61 -24.08 36.10
CA THR A 900 22.91 -22.98 36.76
C THR A 900 23.78 -21.73 36.70
N VAL A 901 23.23 -20.63 36.20
CA VAL A 901 23.89 -19.33 36.10
C VAL A 901 23.21 -18.33 37.02
N LYS A 902 23.99 -17.41 37.59
CA LYS A 902 23.47 -16.28 38.37
C LYS A 902 23.22 -15.08 37.46
N LYS A 903 22.41 -14.13 37.95
CA LYS A 903 22.27 -12.82 37.31
C LYS A 903 23.65 -12.19 37.08
N ASN A 904 23.85 -11.63 35.88
CA ASN A 904 25.08 -11.03 35.35
C ASN A 904 26.23 -12.01 35.11
N GLU A 905 26.02 -13.32 35.21
CA GLU A 905 27.04 -14.31 34.85
C GLU A 905 27.24 -14.34 33.32
N PRO A 906 28.49 -14.29 32.82
CA PRO A 906 28.79 -14.37 31.39
C PRO A 906 28.27 -15.64 30.72
N LEU A 907 27.57 -15.47 29.60
CA LEU A 907 27.02 -16.55 28.79
C LEU A 907 27.87 -16.80 27.55
N PHE A 908 28.11 -15.77 26.74
CA PHE A 908 28.91 -15.84 25.52
C PHE A 908 29.43 -14.46 25.09
N VAL A 909 30.37 -14.41 24.15
CA VAL A 909 30.97 -13.19 23.59
C VAL A 909 30.69 -13.11 22.10
N ILE A 910 30.25 -11.94 21.66
CA ILE A 910 30.20 -11.57 20.25
C ILE A 910 31.31 -10.56 19.95
N GLU A 911 32.10 -10.84 18.93
CA GLU A 911 33.08 -9.92 18.39
C GLU A 911 32.50 -9.19 17.16
N ALA A 912 32.50 -7.86 17.23
CA ALA A 912 32.16 -6.98 16.12
C ALA A 912 32.95 -5.67 16.24
N MET A 913 33.39 -5.09 15.13
CA MET A 913 34.13 -3.82 15.08
C MET A 913 35.41 -3.79 15.94
N LYS A 914 36.10 -4.93 16.09
CA LYS A 914 37.26 -5.11 16.99
C LYS A 914 36.92 -4.87 18.47
N MET A 915 35.64 -4.92 18.81
CA MET A 915 35.10 -4.83 20.16
C MET A 915 34.47 -6.17 20.54
N GLU A 916 34.77 -6.62 21.75
CA GLU A 916 34.14 -7.80 22.35
C GLU A 916 32.96 -7.38 23.21
N THR A 917 31.78 -7.92 22.92
CA THR A 917 30.58 -7.72 23.73
C THR A 917 30.24 -9.01 24.45
N THR A 918 30.37 -9.00 25.78
CA THR A 918 29.99 -10.14 26.63
C THR A 918 28.51 -10.08 26.97
N ILE A 919 27.77 -11.12 26.60
CA ILE A 919 26.36 -11.29 26.93
C ILE A 919 26.24 -12.03 28.26
N THR A 920 25.41 -11.53 29.15
CA THR A 920 25.27 -12.04 30.52
C THR A 920 23.82 -12.43 30.81
N ALA A 921 23.62 -13.31 31.80
CA ALA A 921 22.28 -13.73 32.22
C ALA A 921 21.51 -12.60 32.91
N HIS A 922 20.25 -12.34 32.51
CA HIS A 922 19.42 -11.29 33.10
C HIS A 922 18.87 -11.65 34.50
N GLU A 923 18.74 -12.95 34.78
CA GLU A 923 18.28 -13.51 36.05
C GLU A 923 18.97 -14.85 36.33
N ALA A 924 18.76 -15.41 37.53
CA ALA A 924 19.26 -16.74 37.84
C ALA A 924 18.41 -17.79 37.12
N ALA A 925 19.05 -18.64 36.32
CA ALA A 925 18.37 -19.64 35.50
C ALA A 925 19.30 -20.84 35.23
N GLU A 926 18.75 -21.93 34.71
CA GLU A 926 19.53 -23.07 34.21
C GLU A 926 19.60 -23.05 32.67
N ILE A 927 20.77 -23.37 32.12
CA ILE A 927 20.99 -23.43 30.68
C ILE A 927 20.29 -24.68 30.12
N LYS A 928 19.12 -24.52 29.50
CA LYS A 928 18.37 -25.62 28.90
C LYS A 928 19.03 -26.14 27.62
N THR A 929 19.45 -25.25 26.72
CA THR A 929 20.02 -25.61 25.42
C THR A 929 20.93 -24.50 24.88
N ILE A 930 22.03 -24.90 24.24
CA ILE A 930 22.92 -24.02 23.47
C ILE A 930 22.73 -24.42 22.00
N HIS A 931 22.31 -23.50 21.17
CA HIS A 931 21.89 -23.76 19.78
C HIS A 931 23.00 -23.53 18.75
N LEU A 932 23.97 -22.68 19.07
CA LEU A 932 25.06 -22.28 18.17
C LEU A 932 26.43 -22.56 18.79
N LYS A 933 27.45 -22.74 17.95
CA LYS A 933 28.83 -23.06 18.36
C LYS A 933 29.75 -21.85 18.21
N GLU A 934 30.84 -21.84 18.98
CA GLU A 934 31.93 -20.87 18.80
C GLU A 934 32.44 -20.86 17.35
N GLY A 935 32.84 -19.68 16.87
CA GLY A 935 33.24 -19.44 15.48
C GLY A 935 32.08 -19.29 14.49
N THR A 936 30.83 -19.34 14.95
CA THR A 936 29.66 -19.12 14.08
C THR A 936 29.45 -17.63 13.84
N LEU A 937 29.27 -17.24 12.57
CA LEU A 937 28.75 -15.92 12.22
C LEU A 937 27.27 -15.86 12.56
N VAL A 938 26.92 -14.93 13.43
CA VAL A 938 25.55 -14.73 13.90
C VAL A 938 24.99 -13.43 13.36
N ASN A 939 23.70 -13.42 13.03
CA ASN A 939 22.92 -12.22 12.77
C ASN A 939 22.20 -11.78 14.05
N THR A 940 21.71 -10.53 14.08
CA THR A 940 20.85 -10.05 15.17
C THR A 940 19.69 -11.01 15.38
N ASP A 941 19.39 -11.31 16.64
CA ASP A 941 18.30 -12.19 17.09
C ASP A 941 18.51 -13.68 16.80
N ASP A 942 19.66 -14.11 16.26
CA ASP A 942 19.99 -15.53 16.19
C ASP A 942 20.02 -16.12 17.61
N LEU A 943 19.20 -17.14 17.86
CA LEU A 943 19.07 -17.81 19.14
C LEU A 943 20.37 -18.54 19.47
N VAL A 944 21.07 -18.11 20.53
CA VAL A 944 22.30 -18.74 20.99
C VAL A 944 22.00 -19.70 22.15
N ILE A 945 21.19 -19.27 23.12
CA ILE A 945 20.91 -20.03 24.34
C ILE A 945 19.41 -19.96 24.71
N THR A 946 18.85 -21.07 25.19
CA THR A 946 17.55 -21.09 25.87
C THR A 946 17.75 -21.40 27.36
N LEU A 947 17.10 -20.62 28.21
CA LEU A 947 17.05 -20.75 29.66
C LEU A 947 15.78 -21.52 30.09
N SER A 948 15.82 -22.17 31.25
CA SER A 948 14.65 -22.87 31.85
C SER A 948 14.04 -22.12 33.01
#